data_AF-A0A919U0J4-F1
#
_entry.id   AF-A0A919U0J4-F1
#
_cell.length_a   1.000
_cell.length_b   1.000
_cell.length_c   1.000
_cell.angle_alpha   90.00
_cell.angle_beta   90.00
_cell.angle_gamma   90.00
#
_symmetry.space_group_name_H-M   'P 1'
#
loop_
_entity.id
_entity.type
_entity.pdbx_description
1 polymer ?
#
loop_
_entity_poly.entity_id
_entity_poly.type
_entity_poly.pdbx_seq_one_letter_code
_entity_poly.pdbx_strand_id
1 'polypeptide(L)'
;MSALARWCLDMAARRWPAGIRDEMAREWHAELAAIEAEPGGRRRALGYALSLLTSPPLRDRTGAPRGWAETTGPLAPAGALLLTALLTIAAGQLAGSLTSLLFSAAGFESYAMTWLPAVAEGLLTGAWCLLAGWWLGRRLPLEPTARLGAATSAAFAPLLIAVAVLIPAFVDQDLFYLVSLLIGLLVWVPGVAVLGVAVVRGRRLTLFGVVVARGRRLALLGLPLISAAAAAAATLPMVVSSRDSLSGGLRAAAASLLAGSPTAEYTVIEDGLSSRAFYYLGPWAITLMAFGILALAFGAAALRPLPGQALTAAAAASTAETEASPARRTPVVVAVGASCVALAVIAWAYTVTILSPAMPGVSATAPMPGGDGEIYLWVAELRWGAILLAALAMLVATADRRRALAASLVLAAALVVANGVLVRAGAAGAGGLQLTLLIGGIIVIVAWLVARGPIESSSQAGAADQVVAVPGMDGPGGGAGSVGRMARRRVVAAGVVAAACAPLLLTQGTPGVNHPFLPAGLTLTTTGLAVLGVLLAAVPAVALSRRRVPVWAAVALVVVPVVVVVAAGLAPVPVDTEDTGYASFGALAGLPLAVLVVALLRRHRERRRGRTAAVWVLLVLAALPGTVLLLVASLFLGQIVPNLLFATEGRGYPADGLSIVPGAALLMAAVAALAAARLDGMPGRGHRPGPWPAPDPVRPDPVRPGEAVPG
;
A
#
# COMPACT_ATOMS: atom_id res chain seq x y z
N MET A 1 13.02 32.13 4.16
CA MET A 1 11.78 31.31 4.36
C MET A 1 10.59 31.80 3.53
N SER A 2 10.24 33.09 3.54
CA SER A 2 9.06 33.61 2.79
C SER A 2 9.16 33.41 1.26
N ALA A 3 10.37 33.40 0.68
CA ALA A 3 10.57 33.08 -0.73
C ALA A 3 10.23 31.62 -1.08
N LEU A 4 10.60 30.67 -0.20
CA LEU A 4 10.27 29.25 -0.37
C LEU A 4 8.76 29.02 -0.23
N ALA A 5 8.12 29.66 0.74
CA ALA A 5 6.67 29.58 0.93
C ALA A 5 5.91 30.16 -0.28
N ARG A 6 6.31 31.35 -0.76
CA ARG A 6 5.75 31.95 -1.98
C ARG A 6 5.98 31.10 -3.22
N TRP A 7 7.18 30.52 -3.39
CA TRP A 7 7.46 29.57 -4.46
C TRP A 7 6.58 28.31 -4.38
N CYS A 8 6.40 27.75 -3.18
CA CYS A 8 5.51 26.62 -2.94
C CYS A 8 4.06 26.97 -3.28
N LEU A 9 3.58 28.17 -2.94
CA LEU A 9 2.25 28.64 -3.30
C LEU A 9 2.11 28.91 -4.80
N ASP A 10 3.09 29.50 -5.46
CA ASP A 10 3.05 29.68 -6.90
C ASP A 10 3.04 28.32 -7.61
N MET A 11 3.82 27.37 -7.14
CA MET A 11 3.81 26.00 -7.62
C MET A 11 2.48 25.31 -7.30
N ALA A 12 1.90 25.58 -6.14
CA ALA A 12 0.60 25.07 -5.74
C ALA A 12 -0.50 25.65 -6.64
N ALA A 13 -0.53 26.95 -6.85
CA ALA A 13 -1.52 27.69 -7.61
C ALA A 13 -1.38 27.32 -9.07
N ARG A 14 -0.16 27.12 -9.57
CA ARG A 14 0.07 26.63 -10.94
C ARG A 14 -0.62 25.30 -11.25
N ARG A 15 -1.06 24.57 -10.23
CA ARG A 15 -1.86 23.37 -10.40
C ARG A 15 -3.31 23.67 -10.80
N TRP A 16 -3.84 24.83 -10.43
CA TRP A 16 -5.22 25.23 -10.67
C TRP A 16 -5.47 25.79 -12.10
N PRO A 17 -6.70 25.65 -12.64
CA PRO A 17 -7.11 26.19 -13.94
C PRO A 17 -6.92 27.70 -14.05
N ALA A 18 -6.57 28.23 -15.22
CA ALA A 18 -6.16 29.63 -15.36
C ALA A 18 -7.20 30.64 -14.85
N GLY A 19 -8.49 30.37 -15.07
CA GLY A 19 -9.59 31.23 -14.60
C GLY A 19 -9.59 31.45 -13.08
N ILE A 20 -9.34 30.41 -12.29
CA ILE A 20 -9.30 30.49 -10.82
C ILE A 20 -7.89 30.53 -10.26
N ARG A 21 -6.86 30.32 -11.09
CA ARG A 21 -5.47 30.23 -10.63
C ARG A 21 -4.97 31.56 -10.10
N ASP A 22 -5.24 32.63 -10.84
CA ASP A 22 -4.76 33.97 -10.48
C ASP A 22 -5.56 34.50 -9.29
N GLU A 23 -6.81 34.08 -9.16
CA GLU A 23 -7.66 34.30 -7.96
C GLU A 23 -7.16 33.52 -6.74
N MET A 24 -7.02 32.19 -6.84
CA MET A 24 -6.45 31.34 -5.77
C MET A 24 -5.02 31.75 -5.41
N ALA A 25 -4.20 32.15 -6.38
CA ALA A 25 -2.87 32.66 -6.10
C ALA A 25 -2.95 33.96 -5.27
N ARG A 26 -3.82 34.91 -5.66
CA ARG A 26 -4.02 36.14 -4.90
C ARG A 26 -4.55 35.85 -3.50
N GLU A 27 -5.56 34.99 -3.39
CA GLU A 27 -6.17 34.60 -2.12
C GLU A 27 -5.16 33.89 -1.21
N TRP A 28 -4.39 32.93 -1.73
CA TRP A 28 -3.39 32.23 -0.92
C TRP A 28 -2.19 33.09 -0.58
N HIS A 29 -1.77 34.00 -1.46
CA HIS A 29 -0.73 34.98 -1.12
C HIS A 29 -1.25 35.99 -0.08
N ALA A 30 -2.54 36.34 -0.12
CA ALA A 30 -3.18 37.15 0.92
C ALA A 30 -3.29 36.38 2.25
N GLU A 31 -3.71 35.11 2.23
CA GLU A 31 -3.70 34.24 3.42
C GLU A 31 -2.27 34.02 3.94
N LEU A 32 -1.28 33.86 3.05
CA LEU A 32 0.13 33.76 3.45
C LEU A 32 0.60 35.03 4.13
N ALA A 33 0.27 36.20 3.59
CA ALA A 33 0.60 37.49 4.18
C ALA A 33 -0.08 37.67 5.55
N ALA A 34 -1.35 37.27 5.66
CA ALA A 34 -2.09 37.27 6.93
C ALA A 34 -1.43 36.33 7.96
N ILE A 35 -1.07 35.12 7.56
CA ILE A 35 -0.35 34.16 8.43
C ILE A 35 1.03 34.72 8.81
N GLU A 36 1.77 35.34 7.88
CA GLU A 36 3.09 35.91 8.15
C GLU A 36 3.04 37.12 9.09
N ALA A 37 1.93 37.87 9.11
CA ALA A 37 1.69 38.98 10.02
C ALA A 37 1.41 38.54 11.47
N GLU A 38 1.00 37.28 11.70
CA GLU A 38 0.84 36.74 13.05
C GLU A 38 2.20 36.49 13.74
N PRO A 39 2.29 36.66 15.08
CA PRO A 39 3.46 36.24 15.85
C PRO A 39 3.77 34.75 15.65
N GLY A 40 4.95 34.43 15.10
CA GLY A 40 5.36 33.05 14.76
C GLY A 40 4.85 32.55 13.39
N GLY A 41 4.24 33.43 12.60
CA GLY A 41 3.63 33.20 11.31
C GLY A 41 4.51 32.51 10.27
N ARG A 42 5.80 32.84 10.21
CA ARG A 42 6.74 32.32 9.18
C ARG A 42 6.80 30.80 9.09
N ARG A 43 6.74 30.07 10.23
CA ARG A 43 6.72 28.60 10.22
C ARG A 43 5.37 28.04 9.75
N ARG A 44 4.26 28.68 10.15
CA ARG A 44 2.90 28.32 9.69
C ARG A 44 2.73 28.59 8.20
N ALA A 45 3.25 29.71 7.71
CA ALA A 45 3.29 30.12 6.31
C ALA A 45 3.98 29.07 5.43
N LEU A 46 5.14 28.56 5.84
CA LEU A 46 5.81 27.48 5.13
C LEU A 46 5.00 26.18 5.16
N GLY A 47 4.44 25.82 6.32
CA GLY A 47 3.60 24.62 6.46
C GLY A 47 2.31 24.65 5.64
N TYR A 48 1.68 25.83 5.55
CA TYR A 48 0.53 26.12 4.70
C TYR A 48 0.91 26.01 3.21
N ALA A 49 2.02 26.62 2.80
CA ALA A 49 2.47 26.54 1.43
C ALA A 49 2.85 25.11 1.01
N LEU A 50 3.48 24.33 1.89
CA LEU A 50 3.81 22.92 1.66
C LEU A 50 2.57 22.01 1.69
N SER A 51 1.59 22.27 2.55
CA SER A 51 0.35 21.49 2.59
C SER A 51 -0.43 21.66 1.29
N LEU A 52 -0.51 22.89 0.78
CA LEU A 52 -1.08 23.17 -0.53
C LEU A 52 -0.24 22.51 -1.62
N LEU A 53 1.08 22.67 -1.65
CA LEU A 53 1.94 22.04 -2.67
C LEU A 53 1.80 20.51 -2.74
N THR A 54 1.52 19.85 -1.61
CA THR A 54 1.41 18.39 -1.52
C THR A 54 -0.01 17.85 -1.63
N SER A 55 -1.05 18.68 -1.42
CA SER A 55 -2.44 18.26 -1.61
C SER A 55 -2.76 18.11 -3.10
N PRO A 56 -3.18 16.92 -3.57
CA PRO A 56 -3.66 16.75 -4.93
C PRO A 56 -5.03 17.43 -5.06
N PRO A 57 -5.25 18.21 -6.12
CA PRO A 57 -6.58 18.68 -6.48
C PRO A 57 -7.36 17.52 -7.11
N LEU A 58 -8.01 16.70 -6.29
CA LEU A 58 -8.90 15.65 -6.76
C LEU A 58 -10.29 16.24 -6.88
N ARG A 59 -10.87 16.35 -8.07
CA ARG A 59 -12.27 16.76 -8.20
C ARG A 59 -13.21 15.58 -7.94
N ASP A 60 -14.31 15.80 -7.24
CA ASP A 60 -15.40 14.83 -7.15
C ASP A 60 -16.28 14.83 -8.42
N ARG A 61 -17.42 14.13 -8.35
CA ARG A 61 -18.41 14.06 -9.43
C ARG A 61 -19.05 15.41 -9.78
N THR A 62 -19.01 16.40 -8.89
CA THR A 62 -19.55 17.75 -9.14
C THR A 62 -18.47 18.73 -9.61
N GLY A 63 -17.22 18.28 -9.76
CA GLY A 63 -16.11 19.14 -10.16
C GLY A 63 -15.50 19.93 -9.00
N ALA A 64 -16.02 19.77 -7.77
CA ALA A 64 -15.51 20.41 -6.58
C ALA A 64 -14.19 19.72 -6.16
N PRO A 65 -13.10 20.46 -5.94
CA PRO A 65 -11.83 19.90 -5.48
C PRO A 65 -12.01 19.38 -4.05
N ARG A 66 -11.98 18.05 -3.93
CA ARG A 66 -12.02 17.30 -2.70
C ARG A 66 -10.63 16.94 -2.18
N GLY A 67 -10.51 16.93 -0.85
CA GLY A 67 -9.32 16.45 -0.16
C GLY A 67 -9.18 14.93 -0.24
N TRP A 68 -8.02 14.39 0.12
CA TRP A 68 -7.77 12.94 0.21
C TRP A 68 -8.90 12.22 0.97
N ALA A 69 -9.24 12.76 2.14
CA ALA A 69 -10.24 12.22 3.04
C ALA A 69 -11.62 11.98 2.40
N GLU A 70 -11.99 12.79 1.40
CA GLU A 70 -13.34 12.72 0.81
C GLU A 70 -13.42 11.84 -0.45
N THR A 71 -12.29 11.30 -0.91
CA THR A 71 -12.20 10.37 -2.06
C THR A 71 -11.94 8.92 -1.67
N THR A 72 -11.45 8.73 -0.45
CA THR A 72 -11.16 7.42 0.13
C THR A 72 -12.39 6.98 0.93
N GLY A 73 -12.95 5.79 0.67
CA GLY A 73 -14.15 5.30 1.37
C GLY A 73 -14.01 5.28 2.91
N PRO A 74 -15.11 5.14 3.67
CA PRO A 74 -15.13 5.34 5.13
C PRO A 74 -14.16 4.41 5.90
N LEU A 75 -13.78 3.27 5.30
CA LEU A 75 -12.84 2.30 5.89
C LEU A 75 -11.37 2.56 5.53
N ALA A 76 -11.07 3.47 4.60
CA ALA A 76 -9.70 3.70 4.13
C ALA A 76 -8.74 4.20 5.23
N PRO A 77 -9.15 5.07 6.18
CA PRO A 77 -8.30 5.43 7.31
C PRO A 77 -7.90 4.21 8.15
N ALA A 78 -8.84 3.29 8.39
CA ALA A 78 -8.59 2.08 9.16
C ALA A 78 -7.62 1.14 8.43
N GLY A 79 -7.82 0.94 7.12
CA GLY A 79 -6.91 0.14 6.30
C GLY A 79 -5.51 0.74 6.21
N ALA A 80 -5.40 2.07 6.08
CA ALA A 80 -4.11 2.76 6.04
C ALA A 80 -3.39 2.67 7.40
N LEU A 81 -4.12 2.74 8.51
CA LEU A 81 -3.55 2.57 9.85
C LEU A 81 -3.06 1.14 10.08
N LEU A 82 -3.86 0.14 9.70
CA LEU A 82 -3.46 -1.28 9.78
C LEU A 82 -2.20 -1.55 8.93
N LEU A 83 -2.17 -1.05 7.69
CA LEU A 83 -1.00 -1.16 6.82
C LEU A 83 0.22 -0.47 7.44
N THR A 84 0.04 0.71 8.02
CA THR A 84 1.13 1.42 8.70
C THR A 84 1.65 0.64 9.90
N ALA A 85 0.75 0.00 10.66
CA ALA A 85 1.13 -0.87 11.77
C ALA A 85 1.91 -2.11 11.31
N LEU A 86 1.52 -2.73 10.19
CA LEU A 86 2.30 -3.81 9.57
C LEU A 86 3.69 -3.34 9.13
N LEU A 87 3.77 -2.16 8.50
CA LEU A 87 5.06 -1.55 8.12
C LEU A 87 5.92 -1.20 9.35
N THR A 88 5.31 -0.90 10.50
CA THR A 88 6.03 -0.70 11.76
C THR A 88 6.72 -1.98 12.24
N ILE A 89 6.15 -3.17 12.03
CA ILE A 89 6.83 -4.45 12.38
C ILE A 89 8.14 -4.57 11.61
N ALA A 90 8.09 -4.29 10.30
CA ALA A 90 9.27 -4.30 9.45
C ALA A 90 10.28 -3.20 9.82
N ALA A 91 9.79 -2.00 10.16
CA ALA A 91 10.64 -0.92 10.67
C ALA A 91 11.33 -1.31 12.00
N GLY A 92 10.65 -2.08 12.85
CA GLY A 92 11.22 -2.66 14.08
C GLY A 92 12.33 -3.64 13.78
N GLN A 93 12.11 -4.61 12.88
CA GLN A 93 13.16 -5.54 12.46
C GLN A 93 14.38 -4.84 11.84
N LEU A 94 14.16 -3.80 11.04
CA LEU A 94 15.24 -2.98 10.49
C LEU A 94 15.98 -2.24 11.60
N ALA A 95 15.26 -1.66 12.57
CA ALA A 95 15.86 -1.00 13.73
C ALA A 95 16.66 -1.98 14.59
N GLY A 96 16.17 -3.21 14.79
CA GLY A 96 16.88 -4.28 15.50
C GLY A 96 18.15 -4.71 14.76
N SER A 97 18.07 -4.91 13.44
CA SER A 97 19.23 -5.25 12.60
C SER A 97 20.29 -4.16 12.62
N LEU A 98 19.87 -2.90 12.51
CA LEU A 98 20.78 -1.75 12.60
C LEU A 98 21.40 -1.63 13.99
N THR A 99 20.62 -1.85 15.05
CA THR A 99 21.11 -1.82 16.43
C THR A 99 22.14 -2.92 16.66
N SER A 100 21.86 -4.14 16.20
CA SER A 100 22.78 -5.29 16.27
C SER A 100 24.11 -4.99 15.55
N LEU A 101 24.04 -4.44 14.32
CA LEU A 101 25.21 -4.02 13.56
C LEU A 101 26.01 -2.95 14.31
N LEU A 102 25.36 -1.91 14.82
CA LEU A 102 26.01 -0.81 15.53
C LEU A 102 26.66 -1.28 16.84
N PHE A 103 26.00 -2.19 17.57
CA PHE A 103 26.54 -2.75 18.81
C PHE A 103 27.70 -3.69 18.56
N SER A 104 27.59 -4.56 17.55
CA SER A 104 28.70 -5.40 17.10
C SER A 104 29.91 -4.56 16.69
N ALA A 105 29.70 -3.50 15.90
CA ALA A 105 30.76 -2.58 15.50
C ALA A 105 31.39 -1.82 16.68
N ALA A 106 30.64 -1.61 17.76
CA ALA A 106 31.11 -0.98 19.00
C ALA A 106 31.68 -1.99 20.02
N GLY A 107 31.80 -3.27 19.67
CA GLY A 107 32.34 -4.32 20.54
C GLY A 107 31.40 -4.79 21.65
N PHE A 108 30.10 -4.49 21.54
CA PHE A 108 29.08 -4.99 22.46
C PHE A 108 28.49 -6.30 21.91
N GLU A 109 28.58 -7.39 22.68
CA GLU A 109 27.80 -8.59 22.39
C GLU A 109 26.32 -8.31 22.60
N SER A 110 25.56 -8.30 21.51
CA SER A 110 24.12 -8.07 21.51
C SER A 110 23.38 -9.40 21.42
N TYR A 111 22.91 -9.91 22.55
CA TYR A 111 21.91 -10.96 22.55
C TYR A 111 20.52 -10.34 22.30
N ALA A 112 19.79 -10.91 21.34
CA ALA A 112 18.38 -10.61 21.16
C ALA A 112 17.67 -10.77 22.51
N MET A 113 16.78 -9.85 22.85
CA MET A 113 16.01 -9.80 24.10
C MET A 113 16.70 -9.22 25.34
N THR A 114 17.91 -8.66 25.25
CA THR A 114 18.45 -7.82 26.34
C THR A 114 17.84 -6.40 26.31
N TRP A 115 17.80 -5.73 27.47
CA TRP A 115 17.18 -4.40 27.58
C TRP A 115 17.83 -3.33 26.70
N LEU A 116 19.16 -3.35 26.58
CA LEU A 116 19.88 -2.28 25.89
C LEU A 116 19.57 -2.26 24.37
N PRO A 117 19.66 -3.38 23.62
CA PRO A 117 19.20 -3.45 22.23
C PRO A 117 17.70 -3.13 22.10
N ALA A 118 16.86 -3.66 23.00
CA ALA A 118 15.42 -3.44 22.95
C ALA A 118 15.05 -1.95 23.11
N VAL A 119 15.73 -1.22 24.00
CA VAL A 119 15.55 0.23 24.17
C VAL A 119 16.01 0.98 22.91
N ALA A 120 17.17 0.65 22.35
CA ALA A 120 17.67 1.30 21.14
C ALA A 120 16.74 1.07 19.92
N GLU A 121 16.33 -0.19 19.70
CA GLU A 121 15.33 -0.55 18.68
C GLU A 121 14.00 0.19 18.91
N GLY A 122 13.54 0.22 20.16
CA GLY A 122 12.32 0.92 20.57
C GLY A 122 12.34 2.41 20.32
N LEU A 123 13.48 3.07 20.51
CA LEU A 123 13.64 4.50 20.23
C LEU A 123 13.53 4.79 18.73
N LEU A 124 14.21 4.00 17.89
CA LEU A 124 14.15 4.12 16.43
C LEU A 124 12.74 3.84 15.90
N THR A 125 12.13 2.75 16.36
CA THR A 125 10.76 2.36 15.99
C THR A 125 9.74 3.38 16.48
N GLY A 126 9.92 3.89 17.70
CA GLY A 126 9.09 4.94 18.29
C GLY A 126 9.15 6.25 17.48
N ALA A 127 10.33 6.62 16.99
CA ALA A 127 10.48 7.79 16.11
C ALA A 127 9.73 7.61 14.78
N TRP A 128 9.85 6.44 14.15
CA TRP A 128 9.06 6.07 12.97
C TRP A 128 7.55 6.15 13.25
N CYS A 129 7.09 5.52 14.33
CA CYS A 129 5.69 5.51 14.75
C CYS A 129 5.13 6.91 14.98
N LEU A 130 5.91 7.80 15.60
CA LEU A 130 5.51 9.19 15.83
C LEU A 130 5.28 9.92 14.50
N LEU A 131 6.23 9.80 13.56
CA LEU A 131 6.15 10.46 12.26
C LEU A 131 5.02 9.89 11.40
N ALA A 132 4.91 8.57 11.32
CA ALA A 132 3.91 7.87 10.53
C ALA A 132 2.50 8.13 11.07
N GLY A 133 2.30 7.99 12.39
CA GLY A 133 1.02 8.23 13.05
C GLY A 133 0.58 9.69 12.91
N TRP A 134 1.49 10.63 13.15
CA TRP A 134 1.19 12.05 13.00
C TRP A 134 0.84 12.41 11.55
N TRP A 135 1.60 11.90 10.58
CA TRP A 135 1.32 12.15 9.16
C TRP A 135 -0.04 11.57 8.77
N LEU A 136 -0.32 10.33 9.15
CA LEU A 136 -1.54 9.61 8.78
C LEU A 136 -2.77 10.26 9.42
N GLY A 137 -2.72 10.56 10.72
CA GLY A 137 -3.84 11.19 11.44
C GLY A 137 -4.20 12.58 10.90
N ARG A 138 -3.23 13.33 10.36
CA ARG A 138 -3.49 14.61 9.69
C ARG A 138 -4.17 14.48 8.34
N ARG A 139 -4.00 13.34 7.66
CA ARG A 139 -4.42 13.15 6.26
C ARG A 139 -5.68 12.31 6.14
N LEU A 140 -5.84 11.32 7.01
CA LEU A 140 -6.89 10.31 6.99
C LEU A 140 -7.39 10.07 8.43
N PRO A 141 -8.09 11.04 9.06
CA PRO A 141 -8.73 10.80 10.34
C PRO A 141 -9.90 9.82 10.19
N LEU A 142 -10.20 9.05 11.24
CA LEU A 142 -11.45 8.28 11.32
C LEU A 142 -12.64 9.22 11.49
N GLU A 143 -13.76 8.89 10.85
CA GLU A 143 -15.00 9.65 10.96
C GLU A 143 -15.45 9.76 12.43
N PRO A 144 -15.78 10.96 12.93
CA PRO A 144 -16.25 11.13 14.30
C PRO A 144 -17.55 10.35 14.55
N THR A 145 -17.57 9.52 15.59
CA THR A 145 -18.82 8.93 16.11
C THR A 145 -19.53 9.92 17.02
N ALA A 146 -20.86 9.82 17.14
CA ALA A 146 -21.67 10.68 18.01
C ALA A 146 -21.20 10.68 19.49
N ARG A 147 -20.75 9.51 20.00
CA ARG A 147 -20.33 9.35 21.41
C ARG A 147 -18.92 9.88 21.71
N LEU A 148 -17.97 9.65 20.81
CA LEU A 148 -16.56 9.99 21.04
C LEU A 148 -16.14 11.29 20.37
N GLY A 149 -16.92 11.79 19.40
CA GLY A 149 -16.63 12.98 18.63
C GLY A 149 -15.23 12.90 18.02
N ALA A 150 -14.45 13.97 18.22
CA ALA A 150 -13.09 14.06 17.71
C ALA A 150 -12.09 13.06 18.35
N ALA A 151 -12.48 12.37 19.44
CA ALA A 151 -11.67 11.35 20.09
C ALA A 151 -11.79 9.96 19.42
N THR A 152 -12.68 9.79 18.44
CA THR A 152 -12.91 8.51 17.75
C THR A 152 -11.61 7.91 17.20
N SER A 153 -10.79 8.71 16.52
CA SER A 153 -9.51 8.26 15.98
C SER A 153 -8.56 7.71 17.04
N ALA A 154 -8.51 8.34 18.22
CA ALA A 154 -7.65 7.92 19.32
C ALA A 154 -8.17 6.65 20.02
N ALA A 155 -9.49 6.48 20.09
CA ALA A 155 -10.11 5.34 20.75
C ALA A 155 -9.99 4.03 19.94
N PHE A 156 -10.16 4.10 18.62
CA PHE A 156 -10.17 2.91 17.77
C PHE A 156 -8.79 2.53 17.20
N ALA A 157 -7.82 3.45 17.19
CA ALA A 157 -6.49 3.16 16.65
C ALA A 157 -5.79 1.97 17.34
N PRO A 158 -5.78 1.83 18.68
CA PRO A 158 -5.15 0.69 19.36
C PRO A 158 -5.76 -0.65 18.94
N LEU A 159 -7.08 -0.72 18.75
CA LEU A 159 -7.76 -1.93 18.32
C LEU A 159 -7.30 -2.38 16.92
N LEU A 160 -7.21 -1.44 15.98
CA LEU A 160 -6.73 -1.72 14.62
C LEU A 160 -5.25 -2.13 14.60
N ILE A 161 -4.44 -1.50 15.44
CA ILE A 161 -3.02 -1.80 15.58
C ILE A 161 -2.79 -3.17 16.25
N ALA A 162 -3.63 -3.56 17.21
CA ALA A 162 -3.53 -4.85 17.90
C ALA A 162 -3.64 -6.04 16.93
N VAL A 163 -4.44 -5.90 15.86
CA VAL A 163 -4.49 -6.91 14.79
C VAL A 163 -3.12 -7.10 14.15
N ALA A 164 -2.38 -6.01 13.89
CA ALA A 164 -1.01 -6.11 13.36
C ALA A 164 -0.04 -6.74 14.38
N VAL A 165 -0.14 -6.39 15.66
CA VAL A 165 0.71 -6.94 16.72
C VAL A 165 0.53 -8.44 16.91
N LEU A 166 -0.69 -8.96 16.67
CA LEU A 166 -0.97 -10.39 16.77
C LEU A 166 -0.45 -11.21 15.58
N ILE A 167 -0.23 -10.60 14.42
CA ILE A 167 0.14 -11.33 13.20
C ILE A 167 1.42 -12.17 13.37
N PRO A 168 2.53 -11.66 13.94
CA PRO A 168 3.71 -12.47 14.21
C PRO A 168 3.46 -13.65 15.16
N ALA A 169 2.48 -13.53 16.07
CA ALA A 169 2.14 -14.58 17.02
C ALA A 169 1.44 -15.79 16.39
N PHE A 170 0.80 -15.59 15.24
CA PHE A 170 0.17 -16.67 14.48
C PHE A 170 1.16 -17.46 13.63
N VAL A 171 2.40 -16.98 13.52
CA VAL A 171 3.47 -17.58 12.72
C VAL A 171 4.38 -18.37 13.67
N ASP A 172 4.29 -19.69 13.64
CA ASP A 172 5.26 -20.60 14.26
C ASP A 172 5.42 -20.50 15.79
N GLN A 173 4.47 -19.89 16.51
CA GLN A 173 4.52 -19.81 17.97
C GLN A 173 3.51 -20.75 18.63
N ASP A 174 3.85 -21.25 19.81
CA ASP A 174 2.96 -22.11 20.57
C ASP A 174 1.71 -21.35 21.06
N LEU A 175 0.67 -22.12 21.38
CA LEU A 175 -0.59 -21.56 21.91
C LEU A 175 -0.35 -20.69 23.15
N PHE A 176 0.67 -21.03 23.93
CA PHE A 176 1.04 -20.32 25.14
C PHE A 176 1.46 -18.87 24.86
N TYR A 177 2.31 -18.63 23.86
CA TYR A 177 2.70 -17.29 23.44
C TYR A 177 1.50 -16.48 22.96
N LEU A 178 0.66 -17.08 22.10
CA LEU A 178 -0.53 -16.43 21.57
C LEU A 178 -1.48 -15.98 22.70
N VAL A 179 -1.73 -16.86 23.68
CA VAL A 179 -2.56 -16.55 24.85
C VAL A 179 -1.93 -15.44 25.69
N SER A 180 -0.62 -15.47 25.89
CA SER A 180 0.14 -14.44 26.61
C SER A 180 -0.03 -13.06 25.96
N LEU A 181 0.13 -12.97 24.64
CA LEU A 181 -0.05 -11.73 23.90
C LEU A 181 -1.50 -11.24 23.90
N LEU A 182 -2.48 -12.14 23.77
CA LEU A 182 -3.89 -11.78 23.86
C LEU A 182 -4.23 -11.15 25.22
N ILE A 183 -3.75 -11.74 26.32
CA ILE A 183 -3.93 -11.16 27.67
C ILE A 183 -3.28 -9.78 27.78
N GLY A 184 -2.04 -9.63 27.29
CA GLY A 184 -1.38 -8.34 27.26
C GLY A 184 -2.14 -7.29 26.45
N LEU A 185 -2.66 -7.66 25.28
CA LEU A 185 -3.44 -6.77 24.41
C LEU A 185 -4.82 -6.42 24.99
N LEU A 186 -5.43 -7.31 25.77
CA LEU A 186 -6.66 -7.02 26.53
C LEU A 186 -6.45 -5.90 27.56
N VAL A 187 -5.24 -5.71 28.08
CA VAL A 187 -4.88 -4.58 28.95
C VAL A 187 -4.46 -3.37 28.12
N TRP A 188 -3.61 -3.59 27.12
CA TRP A 188 -3.01 -2.52 26.33
C TRP A 188 -4.03 -1.73 25.50
N VAL A 189 -4.90 -2.41 24.75
CA VAL A 189 -5.89 -1.77 23.85
C VAL A 189 -6.80 -0.79 24.61
N PRO A 190 -7.52 -1.19 25.68
CA PRO A 190 -8.36 -0.25 26.42
C PRO A 190 -7.53 0.81 27.13
N GLY A 191 -6.37 0.46 27.69
CA GLY A 191 -5.48 1.43 28.35
C GLY A 191 -5.05 2.56 27.42
N VAL A 192 -4.53 2.23 26.24
CA VAL A 192 -4.10 3.23 25.24
C VAL A 192 -5.29 3.99 24.66
N ALA A 193 -6.44 3.33 24.47
CA ALA A 193 -7.66 4.01 24.00
C ALA A 193 -8.14 5.07 25.00
N VAL A 194 -8.21 4.72 26.30
CA VAL A 194 -8.59 5.65 27.38
C VAL A 194 -7.57 6.79 27.47
N LEU A 195 -6.27 6.48 27.44
CA LEU A 195 -5.21 7.47 27.44
C LEU A 195 -5.33 8.41 26.23
N GLY A 196 -5.57 7.88 25.03
CA GLY A 196 -5.76 8.64 23.81
C GLY A 196 -6.95 9.58 23.91
N VAL A 197 -8.10 9.10 24.39
CA VAL A 197 -9.28 9.94 24.64
C VAL A 197 -8.98 11.03 25.67
N ALA A 198 -8.27 10.72 26.75
CA ALA A 198 -7.88 11.69 27.78
C ALA A 198 -6.92 12.76 27.22
N VAL A 199 -5.93 12.37 26.42
CA VAL A 199 -4.99 13.28 25.74
C VAL A 199 -5.73 14.20 24.77
N VAL A 200 -6.70 13.66 24.03
CA VAL A 200 -7.53 14.41 23.08
C VAL A 200 -8.46 15.40 23.80
N ARG A 201 -9.16 14.96 24.85
CA ARG A 201 -10.11 15.80 25.60
C ARG A 201 -9.40 16.85 26.46
N GLY A 202 -8.27 16.49 27.06
CA GLY A 202 -7.45 17.39 27.88
C GLY A 202 -6.88 18.58 27.10
N ARG A 203 -6.81 18.50 25.77
CA ARG A 203 -6.45 19.64 24.90
C ARG A 203 -7.52 20.73 24.79
N ARG A 204 -8.81 20.43 25.06
CA ARG A 204 -9.92 21.40 24.91
C ARG A 204 -10.17 22.24 26.16
N LEU A 205 -9.63 21.86 27.32
CA LEU A 205 -9.78 22.59 28.58
C LEU A 205 -8.78 23.76 28.69
N THR A 206 -8.73 24.61 27.66
CA THR A 206 -8.00 25.89 27.68
C THR A 206 -8.88 27.00 28.24
N LEU A 207 -9.04 27.02 29.56
CA LEU A 207 -9.35 28.24 30.31
C LEU A 207 -8.02 28.65 30.98
N PHE A 208 -7.48 29.82 30.65
CA PHE A 208 -6.27 30.43 31.25
C PHE A 208 -4.87 29.92 30.87
N GLY A 209 -4.56 29.71 29.59
CA GLY A 209 -3.17 29.85 29.08
C GLY A 209 -2.09 28.80 29.43
N VAL A 210 -2.33 27.83 30.33
CA VAL A 210 -1.28 26.88 30.84
C VAL A 210 -1.33 25.46 30.20
N VAL A 211 -2.12 25.23 29.14
CA VAL A 211 -2.73 23.90 28.89
C VAL A 211 -1.96 22.93 27.97
N VAL A 212 -0.78 23.27 27.45
CA VAL A 212 -0.04 22.33 26.58
C VAL A 212 0.71 21.23 27.36
N ALA A 213 0.98 21.43 28.65
CA ALA A 213 1.81 20.50 29.43
C ALA A 213 1.08 19.22 29.89
N ARG A 214 -0.22 19.30 30.24
CA ARG A 214 -0.90 18.20 30.95
C ARG A 214 -1.13 16.96 30.07
N GLY A 215 -1.62 17.15 28.84
CA GLY A 215 -1.82 16.04 27.90
C GLY A 215 -0.51 15.35 27.49
N ARG A 216 0.58 16.11 27.37
CA ARG A 216 1.92 15.56 27.09
C ARG A 216 2.45 14.75 28.26
N ARG A 217 2.33 15.27 29.50
CA ARG A 217 2.72 14.53 30.71
C ARG A 217 1.93 13.23 30.87
N LEU A 218 0.61 13.27 30.63
CA LEU A 218 -0.23 12.07 30.65
C LEU A 218 0.23 11.05 29.62
N ALA A 219 0.53 11.45 28.38
CA ALA A 219 1.04 10.53 27.36
C ALA A 219 2.42 9.97 27.73
N LEU A 220 3.34 10.80 28.20
CA LEU A 220 4.72 10.41 28.55
C LEU A 220 4.78 9.45 29.75
N LEU A 221 3.90 9.60 30.73
CA LEU A 221 3.87 8.73 31.91
C LEU A 221 2.91 7.54 31.74
N GLY A 222 1.75 7.79 31.15
CA GLY A 222 0.70 6.79 31.00
C GLY A 222 1.06 5.70 30.00
N LEU A 223 1.72 6.05 28.89
CA LEU A 223 2.00 5.06 27.85
C LEU A 223 3.03 4.00 28.30
N PRO A 224 4.17 4.34 28.92
CA PRO A 224 5.08 3.35 29.49
C PRO A 224 4.39 2.50 30.58
N LEU A 225 3.59 3.12 31.45
CA LEU A 225 2.88 2.40 32.51
C LEU A 225 1.89 1.37 31.95
N ILE A 226 1.08 1.76 30.97
CA ILE A 226 0.13 0.84 30.31
C ILE A 226 0.87 -0.28 29.59
N SER A 227 1.97 0.03 28.91
CA SER A 227 2.75 -0.98 28.18
C SER A 227 3.44 -1.96 29.12
N ALA A 228 3.97 -1.48 30.24
CA ALA A 228 4.53 -2.32 31.30
C ALA A 228 3.46 -3.18 31.99
N ALA A 229 2.29 -2.62 32.29
CA ALA A 229 1.16 -3.37 32.85
C ALA A 229 0.65 -4.45 31.88
N ALA A 230 0.61 -4.16 30.59
CA ALA A 230 0.28 -5.14 29.55
C ALA A 230 1.31 -6.27 29.44
N ALA A 231 2.61 -5.95 29.48
CA ALA A 231 3.66 -6.94 29.52
C ALA A 231 3.59 -7.83 30.78
N ALA A 232 3.31 -7.24 31.95
CA ALA A 232 3.11 -7.98 33.19
C ALA A 232 1.84 -8.85 33.17
N ALA A 233 0.76 -8.39 32.53
CA ALA A 233 -0.42 -9.22 32.32
C ALA A 233 -0.11 -10.39 31.37
N ALA A 234 0.70 -10.16 30.34
CA ALA A 234 1.11 -11.21 29.42
C ALA A 234 1.95 -12.32 30.08
N THR A 235 2.57 -12.10 31.26
CA THR A 235 3.27 -13.17 31.99
C THR A 235 2.33 -14.09 32.77
N LEU A 236 1.03 -13.79 32.86
CA LEU A 236 0.08 -14.59 33.65
C LEU A 236 0.06 -16.08 33.27
N PRO A 237 0.09 -16.46 31.97
CA PRO A 237 0.21 -17.88 31.61
C PRO A 237 1.43 -18.56 32.23
N MET A 238 2.59 -17.88 32.32
CA MET A 238 3.81 -18.40 32.96
C MET A 238 3.63 -18.59 34.47
N VAL A 239 2.93 -17.66 35.12
CA VAL A 239 2.62 -17.76 36.55
C VAL A 239 1.72 -18.96 36.81
N VAL A 240 0.71 -19.18 35.96
CA VAL A 240 -0.27 -20.26 36.10
C VAL A 240 0.30 -21.62 35.70
N SER A 241 1.21 -21.68 34.73
CA SER A 241 1.78 -22.94 34.23
C SER A 241 2.92 -23.49 35.08
N SER A 242 3.50 -22.70 35.99
CA SER A 242 4.63 -23.08 36.85
C SER A 242 4.36 -24.35 37.66
N ARG A 243 5.32 -25.29 37.66
CA ARG A 243 5.27 -26.51 38.49
C ARG A 243 5.73 -26.23 39.91
N ASP A 244 6.64 -25.27 40.07
CA ASP A 244 7.32 -24.92 41.32
C ASP A 244 6.46 -24.02 42.23
N SER A 245 5.14 -24.24 42.27
CA SER A 245 4.13 -23.40 42.94
C SER A 245 3.96 -21.99 42.34
N LEU A 246 3.05 -21.19 42.92
CA LEU A 246 2.85 -19.78 42.59
C LEU A 246 4.15 -18.97 42.70
N SER A 247 5.02 -19.30 43.68
CA SER A 247 6.29 -18.62 43.90
C SER A 247 7.30 -18.88 42.77
N GLY A 248 7.30 -20.08 42.18
CA GLY A 248 8.07 -20.39 40.96
C GLY A 248 7.59 -19.57 39.78
N GLY A 249 6.27 -19.51 39.58
CA GLY A 249 5.65 -18.76 38.48
C GLY A 249 5.91 -17.26 38.56
N LEU A 250 5.85 -16.67 39.76
CA LEU A 250 6.20 -15.27 39.98
C LEU A 250 7.68 -14.99 39.71
N ARG A 251 8.58 -15.93 40.04
CA ARG A 251 10.01 -15.81 39.71
C ARG A 251 10.24 -15.88 38.19
N ALA A 252 9.56 -16.78 37.50
CA ALA A 252 9.61 -16.88 36.04
C ALA A 252 9.08 -15.62 35.35
N ALA A 253 7.94 -15.09 35.83
CA ALA A 253 7.39 -13.83 35.35
C ALA A 253 8.35 -12.65 35.60
N ALA A 254 8.95 -12.56 36.78
CA ALA A 254 9.95 -11.53 37.09
C ALA A 254 11.17 -11.64 36.18
N ALA A 255 11.68 -12.85 35.93
CA ALA A 255 12.78 -13.08 34.99
C ALA A 255 12.41 -12.64 33.57
N SER A 256 11.20 -12.98 33.11
CA SER A 256 10.67 -12.58 31.79
C SER A 256 10.58 -11.05 31.64
N LEU A 257 10.08 -10.37 32.67
CA LEU A 257 9.95 -8.91 32.70
C LEU A 257 11.30 -8.19 32.81
N LEU A 258 12.27 -8.78 33.52
CA LEU A 258 13.57 -8.16 33.73
C LEU A 258 14.59 -8.51 32.65
N ALA A 259 14.20 -9.27 31.62
CA ALA A 259 15.13 -9.87 30.68
C ALA A 259 16.25 -10.68 31.35
N GLY A 260 15.90 -11.35 32.46
CA GLY A 260 16.80 -12.22 33.24
C GLY A 260 16.89 -13.63 32.66
N SER A 261 17.73 -14.46 33.27
CA SER A 261 17.84 -15.87 32.91
C SER A 261 16.53 -16.61 33.16
N PRO A 262 16.06 -17.48 32.24
CA PRO A 262 14.92 -18.35 32.49
C PRO A 262 15.13 -19.19 33.76
N THR A 263 14.07 -19.46 34.52
CA THR A 263 14.15 -20.37 35.67
C THR A 263 14.39 -21.81 35.19
N ALA A 264 14.96 -22.67 36.04
CA ALA A 264 15.37 -24.02 35.66
C ALA A 264 14.24 -24.83 35.01
N GLU A 265 12.99 -24.66 35.44
CA GLU A 265 11.83 -25.33 34.84
C GLU A 265 11.55 -24.96 33.36
N TYR A 266 12.15 -23.88 32.84
CA TYR A 266 12.07 -23.48 31.42
C TYR A 266 13.39 -23.69 30.66
N THR A 267 14.43 -24.21 31.31
CA THR A 267 15.70 -24.57 30.65
C THR A 267 15.87 -26.09 30.49
N VAL A 268 15.07 -26.90 31.17
CA VAL A 268 15.12 -28.36 31.06
C VAL A 268 14.43 -28.81 29.77
N ILE A 269 15.24 -29.42 28.90
CA ILE A 269 14.80 -30.13 27.70
C ILE A 269 14.45 -31.57 28.14
N GLU A 270 13.16 -31.88 28.26
CA GLU A 270 12.68 -33.26 28.48
C GLU A 270 12.42 -33.90 27.10
N ASP A 271 13.03 -35.05 26.82
CA ASP A 271 12.86 -35.82 25.56
C ASP A 271 13.18 -35.05 24.26
N GLY A 272 14.17 -34.14 24.29
CA GLY A 272 14.65 -33.42 23.10
C GLY A 272 13.76 -32.26 22.64
N LEU A 273 12.68 -31.96 23.37
CA LEU A 273 11.86 -30.76 23.19
C LEU A 273 11.98 -29.89 24.44
N SER A 274 12.10 -28.57 24.28
CA SER A 274 11.92 -27.66 25.41
C SER A 274 10.56 -27.95 26.03
N SER A 275 10.53 -28.38 27.29
CA SER A 275 9.28 -28.77 27.95
C SER A 275 8.32 -27.58 28.10
N ARG A 276 8.82 -26.33 28.01
CA ARG A 276 8.09 -25.06 28.17
C ARG A 276 8.80 -23.89 27.47
N ALA A 277 8.10 -23.13 26.63
CA ALA A 277 8.67 -21.93 26.03
C ALA A 277 8.74 -20.76 27.03
N PHE A 278 9.92 -20.13 27.14
CA PHE A 278 10.13 -18.92 27.92
C PHE A 278 10.17 -17.71 26.99
N TYR A 279 9.34 -16.71 27.25
CA TYR A 279 9.26 -15.50 26.42
C TYR A 279 9.68 -14.28 27.23
N TYR A 280 10.48 -13.41 26.62
CA TYR A 280 10.94 -12.16 27.23
C TYR A 280 9.92 -11.05 27.04
N LEU A 281 8.96 -10.95 27.96
CA LEU A 281 7.84 -10.00 27.86
C LEU A 281 8.22 -8.59 28.33
N GLY A 282 9.29 -8.43 29.09
CA GLY A 282 9.85 -7.12 29.46
C GLY A 282 10.21 -6.26 28.25
N PRO A 283 11.14 -6.71 27.39
CA PRO A 283 11.46 -6.05 26.12
C PRO A 283 10.23 -5.80 25.24
N TRP A 284 9.25 -6.70 25.24
CA TRP A 284 8.01 -6.52 24.47
C TRP A 284 7.17 -5.29 24.91
N ALA A 285 7.31 -4.83 26.16
CA ALA A 285 6.72 -3.57 26.61
C ALA A 285 7.19 -2.36 25.79
N ILE A 286 8.43 -2.38 25.29
CA ILE A 286 8.99 -1.33 24.44
C ILE A 286 8.33 -1.34 23.05
N THR A 287 8.08 -2.52 22.49
CA THR A 287 7.33 -2.69 21.23
C THR A 287 5.91 -2.16 21.37
N LEU A 288 5.21 -2.53 22.45
CA LEU A 288 3.89 -2.00 22.79
C LEU A 288 3.90 -0.48 22.95
N MET A 289 4.95 0.08 23.56
CA MET A 289 5.13 1.52 23.67
C MET A 289 5.27 2.17 22.28
N ALA A 290 6.07 1.61 21.37
CA ALA A 290 6.22 2.14 20.01
C ALA A 290 4.89 2.14 19.24
N PHE A 291 4.11 1.06 19.30
CA PHE A 291 2.75 1.01 18.73
C PHE A 291 1.78 1.98 19.41
N GLY A 292 1.98 2.24 20.70
CA GLY A 292 1.19 3.21 21.45
C GLY A 292 1.48 4.63 21.01
N ILE A 293 2.75 4.94 20.71
CA ILE A 293 3.16 6.22 20.10
C ILE A 293 2.46 6.39 18.75
N LEU A 294 2.39 5.34 17.91
CA LEU A 294 1.67 5.37 16.63
C LEU A 294 0.19 5.73 16.84
N ALA A 295 -0.50 5.03 17.75
CA ALA A 295 -1.91 5.24 18.05
C ALA A 295 -2.20 6.66 18.59
N LEU A 296 -1.41 7.11 19.57
CA LEU A 296 -1.57 8.43 20.19
C LEU A 296 -1.23 9.56 19.21
N ALA A 297 -0.18 9.41 18.38
CA ALA A 297 0.19 10.38 17.36
C ALA A 297 -0.90 10.51 16.29
N PHE A 298 -1.47 9.39 15.84
CA PHE A 298 -2.61 9.35 14.92
C PHE A 298 -3.84 10.07 15.51
N GLY A 299 -4.26 9.70 16.72
CA GLY A 299 -5.40 10.32 17.38
C GLY A 299 -5.22 11.82 17.66
N ALA A 300 -4.04 12.24 18.11
CA ALA A 300 -3.74 13.64 18.41
C ALA A 300 -3.62 14.52 17.15
N ALA A 301 -3.24 13.92 16.02
CA ALA A 301 -3.14 14.58 14.72
C ALA A 301 -4.51 14.78 14.03
N ALA A 302 -5.44 13.85 14.24
CA ALA A 302 -6.80 13.88 13.70
C ALA A 302 -7.65 15.07 14.20
N LEU A 303 -7.26 15.69 15.31
CA LEU A 303 -8.02 16.77 15.97
C LEU A 303 -7.98 18.13 15.28
N ARG A 304 -7.13 18.33 14.27
CA ARG A 304 -6.98 19.67 13.69
C ARG A 304 -8.22 20.01 12.86
N PRO A 305 -8.93 21.11 13.16
CA PRO A 305 -10.09 21.52 12.40
C PRO A 305 -9.68 21.70 10.93
N LEU A 306 -10.41 21.02 10.04
CA LEU A 306 -10.39 21.34 8.63
C LEU A 306 -11.03 22.74 8.50
N PRO A 307 -10.36 23.72 7.87
CA PRO A 307 -10.95 25.03 7.58
C PRO A 307 -12.29 24.85 6.87
N GLY A 308 -13.29 25.64 7.29
CA GLY A 308 -14.72 25.42 7.06
C GLY A 308 -15.13 25.16 5.61
N GLN A 309 -15.94 24.12 5.45
CA GLN A 309 -16.69 23.76 4.24
C GLN A 309 -17.90 24.71 4.05
N ALA A 310 -17.67 25.92 3.53
CA ALA A 310 -18.75 26.91 3.29
C ALA A 310 -19.01 27.26 1.82
N LEU A 311 -18.53 26.47 0.83
CA LEU A 311 -18.57 26.86 -0.59
C LEU A 311 -19.20 25.84 -1.56
N THR A 312 -20.09 24.97 -1.07
CA THR A 312 -20.60 23.82 -1.87
C THR A 312 -21.82 24.10 -2.77
N ALA A 313 -22.39 25.31 -2.82
CA ALA A 313 -23.62 25.56 -3.59
C ALA A 313 -23.43 26.14 -5.01
N ALA A 314 -22.29 26.78 -5.34
CA ALA A 314 -22.16 27.56 -6.59
C ALA A 314 -21.44 26.84 -7.75
N ALA A 315 -20.87 25.64 -7.56
CA ALA A 315 -19.97 25.00 -8.52
C ALA A 315 -20.65 24.03 -9.53
N ALA A 316 -21.98 23.89 -9.49
CA ALA A 316 -22.69 22.86 -10.24
C ALA A 316 -22.95 23.18 -11.74
N ALA A 317 -22.57 24.36 -12.24
CA ALA A 317 -23.10 24.86 -13.52
C ALA A 317 -22.13 24.88 -14.73
N SER A 318 -20.86 24.44 -14.63
CA SER A 318 -20.00 24.43 -15.83
C SER A 318 -19.09 23.22 -15.90
N THR A 319 -19.35 22.32 -16.85
CA THR A 319 -18.33 21.63 -17.68
C THR A 319 -19.00 20.54 -18.54
N ALA A 320 -19.64 20.98 -19.62
CA ALA A 320 -19.85 20.13 -20.79
C ALA A 320 -18.73 20.43 -21.79
N GLU A 321 -17.69 19.59 -21.81
CA GLU A 321 -16.69 19.61 -22.88
C GLU A 321 -16.56 18.19 -23.42
N THR A 322 -16.84 18.08 -24.71
CA THR A 322 -17.09 16.87 -25.49
C THR A 322 -15.88 15.92 -25.52
N GLU A 323 -15.86 14.93 -24.60
CA GLU A 323 -14.91 13.82 -24.64
C GLU A 323 -15.42 12.72 -25.61
N ALA A 324 -14.65 12.49 -26.68
CA ALA A 324 -14.89 11.42 -27.64
C ALA A 324 -14.99 10.04 -26.95
N SER A 325 -16.07 9.33 -27.26
CA SER A 325 -16.53 8.12 -26.58
C SER A 325 -15.42 7.04 -26.41
N PRO A 326 -15.04 6.71 -25.16
CA PRO A 326 -14.01 5.69 -24.86
C PRO A 326 -14.47 4.23 -25.07
N ALA A 327 -15.69 4.00 -25.56
CA ALA A 327 -16.34 2.69 -25.58
C ALA A 327 -15.65 1.61 -26.44
N ARG A 328 -14.78 1.95 -27.40
CA ARG A 328 -14.19 0.97 -28.34
C ARG A 328 -12.89 0.29 -27.89
N ARG A 329 -12.24 0.71 -26.79
CA ARG A 329 -10.91 0.18 -26.38
C ARG A 329 -10.92 -0.78 -25.19
N THR A 330 -12.09 -1.08 -24.65
CA THR A 330 -12.28 -2.02 -23.52
C THR A 330 -12.01 -3.50 -23.86
N PRO A 331 -12.30 -4.06 -25.05
CA PRO A 331 -12.25 -5.52 -25.24
C PRO A 331 -10.83 -6.08 -25.18
N VAL A 332 -9.82 -5.35 -25.68
CA VAL A 332 -8.42 -5.80 -25.63
C VAL A 332 -7.92 -5.86 -24.19
N VAL A 333 -8.26 -4.88 -23.36
CA VAL A 333 -7.86 -4.84 -21.94
C VAL A 333 -8.50 -5.99 -21.17
N VAL A 334 -9.79 -6.24 -21.42
CA VAL A 334 -10.53 -7.36 -20.81
C VAL A 334 -9.97 -8.70 -21.26
N ALA A 335 -9.70 -8.88 -22.56
CA ALA A 335 -9.14 -10.11 -23.10
C ALA A 335 -7.76 -10.42 -22.52
N VAL A 336 -6.85 -9.43 -22.51
CA VAL A 336 -5.51 -9.58 -21.90
C VAL A 336 -5.63 -9.93 -20.42
N GLY A 337 -6.47 -9.21 -19.67
CA GLY A 337 -6.71 -9.51 -18.26
C GLY A 337 -7.22 -10.94 -18.06
N ALA A 338 -8.24 -11.37 -18.82
CA ALA A 338 -8.82 -12.71 -18.70
C ALA A 338 -7.82 -13.82 -19.09
N SER A 339 -7.06 -13.64 -20.18
CA SER A 339 -5.98 -14.56 -20.57
C SER A 339 -4.90 -14.65 -19.49
N CYS A 340 -4.53 -13.53 -18.88
CA CYS A 340 -3.57 -13.51 -17.78
C CYS A 340 -4.10 -14.21 -16.52
N VAL A 341 -5.40 -14.07 -16.19
CA VAL A 341 -6.01 -14.83 -15.10
C VAL A 341 -5.88 -16.34 -15.37
N ALA A 342 -6.27 -16.79 -16.56
CA ALA A 342 -6.24 -18.21 -16.91
C ALA A 342 -4.81 -18.78 -16.84
N LEU A 343 -3.83 -18.12 -17.47
CA LEU A 343 -2.44 -18.57 -17.48
C LEU A 343 -1.81 -18.56 -16.09
N ALA A 344 -2.10 -17.53 -15.28
CA ALA A 344 -1.61 -17.48 -13.90
C ALA A 344 -2.21 -18.59 -13.03
N VAL A 345 -3.49 -18.92 -13.20
CA VAL A 345 -4.13 -20.05 -12.49
C VAL A 345 -3.55 -21.40 -12.95
N ILE A 346 -3.23 -21.56 -14.23
CA ILE A 346 -2.53 -22.76 -14.74
C ILE A 346 -1.14 -22.88 -14.12
N ALA A 347 -0.37 -21.80 -14.09
CA ALA A 347 0.96 -21.78 -13.46
C ALA A 347 0.89 -22.06 -11.95
N TRP A 348 -0.11 -21.51 -11.25
CA TRP A 348 -0.37 -21.84 -9.84
C TRP A 348 -0.71 -23.33 -9.66
N ALA A 349 -1.58 -23.89 -10.50
CA ALA A 349 -1.91 -25.31 -10.41
C ALA A 349 -0.71 -26.22 -10.70
N TYR A 350 0.09 -25.87 -11.70
CA TYR A 350 1.32 -26.60 -12.06
C TYR A 350 2.36 -26.56 -10.94
N THR A 351 2.56 -25.39 -10.33
CA THR A 351 3.50 -25.23 -9.22
C THR A 351 3.07 -26.01 -7.98
N VAL A 352 1.77 -26.06 -7.66
CA VAL A 352 1.23 -26.87 -6.55
C VAL A 352 1.38 -28.38 -6.81
N THR A 353 1.06 -28.85 -8.01
CA THR A 353 0.83 -30.29 -8.26
C THR A 353 1.97 -31.01 -8.95
N ILE A 354 2.89 -30.28 -9.59
CA ILE A 354 4.03 -30.85 -10.31
C ILE A 354 5.34 -30.39 -9.70
N LEU A 355 5.56 -29.07 -9.56
CA LEU A 355 6.83 -28.57 -9.05
C LEU A 355 6.99 -28.87 -7.55
N SER A 356 6.01 -28.53 -6.71
CA SER A 356 6.14 -28.74 -5.25
C SER A 356 6.41 -30.20 -4.87
N PRO A 357 5.72 -31.21 -5.46
CA PRO A 357 6.00 -32.62 -5.16
C PRO A 357 7.31 -33.15 -5.76
N ALA A 358 7.90 -32.48 -6.76
CA ALA A 358 9.18 -32.88 -7.33
C ALA A 358 10.37 -32.45 -6.46
N MET A 359 10.22 -31.41 -5.64
CA MET A 359 11.32 -30.81 -4.87
C MET A 359 12.06 -31.77 -3.93
N PRO A 360 11.41 -32.75 -3.26
CA PRO A 360 12.13 -33.76 -2.48
C PRO A 360 13.12 -34.61 -3.30
N GLY A 361 12.77 -34.95 -4.54
CA GLY A 361 13.68 -35.69 -5.42
C GLY A 361 14.85 -34.83 -5.90
N VAL A 362 14.56 -33.56 -6.19
CA VAL A 362 15.60 -32.58 -6.57
C VAL A 362 16.55 -32.34 -5.40
N SER A 363 16.03 -32.10 -4.20
CA SER A 363 16.85 -31.80 -3.02
C SER A 363 17.73 -32.98 -2.61
N ALA A 364 17.25 -34.21 -2.80
CA ALA A 364 18.04 -35.42 -2.56
C ALA A 364 19.19 -35.64 -3.56
N THR A 365 19.18 -34.97 -4.72
CA THR A 365 20.12 -35.25 -5.83
C THR A 365 20.96 -34.05 -6.25
N ALA A 366 20.49 -32.83 -6.04
CA ALA A 366 21.17 -31.61 -6.44
C ALA A 366 22.30 -31.26 -5.45
N PRO A 367 23.53 -30.99 -5.93
CA PRO A 367 24.62 -30.49 -5.11
C PRO A 367 24.34 -29.02 -4.78
N MET A 368 23.64 -28.77 -3.68
CA MET A 368 23.18 -27.43 -3.30
C MET A 368 24.14 -26.76 -2.30
N PRO A 369 25.03 -25.84 -2.73
CA PRO A 369 25.78 -24.98 -1.83
C PRO A 369 24.82 -23.97 -1.18
N GLY A 370 24.20 -24.35 -0.06
CA GLY A 370 23.18 -23.53 0.62
C GLY A 370 22.05 -24.32 1.29
N GLY A 371 21.98 -25.64 1.07
CA GLY A 371 20.99 -26.51 1.70
C GLY A 371 19.66 -26.59 0.94
N ASP A 372 18.93 -27.69 1.16
CA ASP A 372 17.72 -28.09 0.43
C ASP A 372 16.59 -27.03 0.45
N GLY A 373 16.57 -26.15 1.45
CA GLY A 373 15.46 -25.24 1.74
C GLY A 373 15.19 -24.18 0.67
N GLU A 374 16.21 -23.74 -0.07
CA GLU A 374 16.09 -22.63 -1.01
C GLU A 374 15.18 -22.98 -2.21
N ILE A 375 15.30 -24.20 -2.73
CA ILE A 375 14.48 -24.67 -3.86
C ILE A 375 12.98 -24.73 -3.49
N TYR A 376 12.64 -25.13 -2.26
CA TYR A 376 11.25 -25.11 -1.78
C TYR A 376 10.71 -23.68 -1.71
N LEU A 377 11.56 -22.72 -1.33
CA LEU A 377 11.20 -21.32 -1.33
C LEU A 377 10.91 -20.81 -2.73
N TRP A 378 11.75 -21.13 -3.71
CA TRP A 378 11.57 -20.71 -5.09
C TRP A 378 10.23 -21.19 -5.66
N VAL A 379 9.85 -22.44 -5.41
CA VAL A 379 8.54 -22.96 -5.85
C VAL A 379 7.39 -22.31 -5.08
N ALA A 380 7.57 -21.97 -3.80
CA ALA A 380 6.58 -21.19 -3.04
C ALA A 380 6.41 -19.77 -3.61
N GLU A 381 7.50 -19.09 -3.92
CA GLU A 381 7.50 -17.77 -4.57
C GLU A 381 6.75 -17.78 -5.89
N LEU A 382 6.98 -18.81 -6.73
CA LEU A 382 6.26 -18.96 -8.00
C LEU A 382 4.77 -19.13 -7.79
N ARG A 383 4.36 -19.92 -6.78
CA ARG A 383 2.93 -20.07 -6.40
C ARG A 383 2.34 -18.72 -6.01
N TRP A 384 2.99 -17.97 -5.14
CA TRP A 384 2.48 -16.68 -4.66
C TRP A 384 2.51 -15.61 -5.74
N GLY A 385 3.54 -15.60 -6.60
CA GLY A 385 3.64 -14.75 -7.78
C GLY A 385 2.51 -15.03 -8.77
N ALA A 386 2.18 -16.30 -9.00
CA ALA A 386 1.05 -16.70 -9.83
C ALA A 386 -0.30 -16.23 -9.24
N ILE A 387 -0.51 -16.40 -7.93
CA ILE A 387 -1.72 -15.90 -7.24
C ILE A 387 -1.84 -14.37 -7.35
N LEU A 388 -0.73 -13.65 -7.11
CA LEU A 388 -0.67 -12.20 -7.26
C LEU A 388 -1.04 -11.78 -8.68
N LEU A 389 -0.42 -12.40 -9.69
CA LEU A 389 -0.69 -12.10 -11.10
C LEU A 389 -2.14 -12.40 -11.49
N ALA A 390 -2.72 -13.50 -11.00
CA ALA A 390 -4.14 -13.81 -11.20
C ALA A 390 -5.04 -12.70 -10.61
N ALA A 391 -4.74 -12.23 -9.41
CA ALA A 391 -5.49 -11.15 -8.75
C ALA A 391 -5.38 -9.82 -9.50
N LEU A 392 -4.17 -9.42 -9.92
CA LEU A 392 -3.94 -8.20 -10.71
C LEU A 392 -4.62 -8.30 -12.08
N ALA A 393 -4.54 -9.46 -12.72
CA ALA A 393 -5.18 -9.73 -13.99
C ALA A 393 -6.71 -9.65 -13.90
N MET A 394 -7.30 -10.16 -12.81
CA MET A 394 -8.73 -10.01 -12.52
C MET A 394 -9.12 -8.54 -12.34
N LEU A 395 -8.29 -7.74 -11.67
CA LEU A 395 -8.53 -6.30 -11.50
C LEU A 395 -8.52 -5.55 -12.85
N VAL A 396 -7.64 -5.95 -13.78
CA VAL A 396 -7.59 -5.42 -15.15
C VAL A 396 -8.81 -5.89 -15.96
N ALA A 397 -9.12 -7.18 -15.92
CA ALA A 397 -10.20 -7.80 -16.68
C ALA A 397 -11.59 -7.26 -16.28
N THR A 398 -11.74 -6.86 -15.03
CA THR A 398 -13.00 -6.33 -14.48
C THR A 398 -12.93 -4.83 -14.18
N ALA A 399 -11.96 -4.10 -14.73
CA ALA A 399 -11.68 -2.71 -14.35
C ALA A 399 -12.89 -1.78 -14.50
N ASP A 400 -13.79 -2.07 -15.44
CA ASP A 400 -15.03 -1.35 -15.73
C ASP A 400 -16.23 -1.75 -14.83
N ARG A 401 -16.09 -2.78 -14.00
CA ARG A 401 -17.15 -3.28 -13.11
C ARG A 401 -17.15 -2.61 -11.75
N ARG A 402 -18.31 -2.48 -11.11
CA ARG A 402 -18.42 -1.74 -9.83
C ARG A 402 -17.53 -2.34 -8.73
N ARG A 403 -17.48 -3.67 -8.63
CA ARG A 403 -16.78 -4.39 -7.55
C ARG A 403 -15.48 -5.08 -8.00
N ALA A 404 -14.81 -4.53 -9.01
CA ALA A 404 -13.53 -5.06 -9.54
C ALA A 404 -12.48 -5.36 -8.45
N LEU A 405 -12.31 -4.44 -7.49
CA LEU A 405 -11.36 -4.62 -6.39
C LEU A 405 -11.77 -5.79 -5.48
N ALA A 406 -13.06 -5.89 -5.15
CA ALA A 406 -13.56 -7.00 -4.33
C ALA A 406 -13.38 -8.34 -5.05
N ALA A 407 -13.63 -8.41 -6.36
CA ALA A 407 -13.37 -9.60 -7.17
C ALA A 407 -11.91 -10.04 -7.12
N SER A 408 -10.98 -9.09 -7.31
CA SER A 408 -9.54 -9.33 -7.23
C SER A 408 -9.12 -9.84 -5.83
N LEU A 409 -9.63 -9.24 -4.76
CA LEU A 409 -9.35 -9.66 -3.38
C LEU A 409 -9.93 -11.04 -3.05
N VAL A 410 -11.15 -11.34 -3.50
CA VAL A 410 -11.78 -12.65 -3.33
C VAL A 410 -10.97 -13.72 -4.06
N LEU A 411 -10.55 -13.47 -5.31
CA LEU A 411 -9.69 -14.38 -6.06
C LEU A 411 -8.39 -14.67 -5.32
N ALA A 412 -7.68 -13.63 -4.87
CA ALA A 412 -6.42 -13.79 -4.14
C ALA A 412 -6.60 -14.61 -2.86
N ALA A 413 -7.57 -14.23 -2.02
CA ALA A 413 -7.80 -14.90 -0.74
C ALA A 413 -8.20 -16.38 -0.93
N ALA A 414 -9.12 -16.66 -1.86
CA ALA A 414 -9.56 -18.01 -2.12
C ALA A 414 -8.44 -18.89 -2.71
N LEU A 415 -7.59 -18.36 -3.59
CA LEU A 415 -6.43 -19.10 -4.10
C LEU A 415 -5.37 -19.36 -3.01
N VAL A 416 -5.12 -18.41 -2.10
CA VAL A 416 -4.21 -18.63 -0.95
C VAL A 416 -4.74 -19.74 -0.04
N VAL A 417 -6.04 -19.73 0.28
CA VAL A 417 -6.67 -20.79 1.09
C VAL A 417 -6.61 -22.14 0.36
N ALA A 418 -6.98 -22.18 -0.92
CA ALA A 418 -6.92 -23.40 -1.72
C ALA A 418 -5.49 -23.94 -1.82
N ASN A 419 -4.49 -23.07 -1.96
CA ASN A 419 -3.08 -23.43 -1.96
C ASN A 419 -2.69 -24.16 -0.66
N GLY A 420 -2.99 -23.57 0.50
CA GLY A 420 -2.70 -24.21 1.79
C GLY A 420 -3.37 -25.57 1.95
N VAL A 421 -4.64 -25.70 1.56
CA VAL A 421 -5.38 -26.97 1.63
C VAL A 421 -4.80 -28.03 0.71
N LEU A 422 -4.54 -27.69 -0.56
CA LEU A 422 -4.06 -28.65 -1.57
C LEU A 422 -2.64 -29.14 -1.29
N VAL A 423 -1.78 -28.26 -0.79
CA VAL A 423 -0.40 -28.60 -0.40
C VAL A 423 -0.41 -29.57 0.78
N ARG A 424 -1.26 -29.33 1.78
CA ARG A 424 -1.43 -30.25 2.94
C ARG A 424 -2.06 -31.58 2.55
N ALA A 425 -2.98 -31.56 1.58
CA ALA A 425 -3.59 -32.76 1.04
C ALA A 425 -2.63 -33.58 0.14
N GLY A 426 -1.42 -33.08 -0.14
CA GLY A 426 -0.46 -33.77 -0.98
C GLY A 426 -0.92 -33.90 -2.44
N ALA A 427 -1.67 -32.91 -2.95
CA ALA A 427 -2.15 -32.94 -4.33
C ALA A 427 -0.97 -32.98 -5.31
N ALA A 428 -0.82 -34.09 -6.03
CA ALA A 428 0.32 -34.34 -6.93
C ALA A 428 -0.09 -35.04 -8.23
N GLY A 429 0.75 -34.90 -9.25
CA GLY A 429 0.60 -35.58 -10.54
C GLY A 429 -0.60 -35.09 -11.36
N ALA A 430 -0.96 -35.86 -12.40
CA ALA A 430 -2.00 -35.45 -13.35
C ALA A 430 -3.40 -35.31 -12.73
N GLY A 431 -3.78 -36.23 -11.83
CA GLY A 431 -5.06 -36.15 -11.12
C GLY A 431 -5.12 -34.95 -10.18
N GLY A 432 -4.04 -34.68 -9.44
CA GLY A 432 -3.90 -33.47 -8.63
C GLY A 432 -4.04 -32.21 -9.48
N LEU A 433 -3.35 -32.14 -10.63
CA LEU A 433 -3.41 -31.00 -11.56
C LEU A 433 -4.84 -30.73 -12.04
N GLN A 434 -5.58 -31.76 -12.46
CA GLN A 434 -6.97 -31.62 -12.90
C GLN A 434 -7.87 -31.07 -11.78
N LEU A 435 -7.75 -31.63 -10.58
CA LEU A 435 -8.52 -31.16 -9.41
C LEU A 435 -8.18 -29.70 -9.06
N THR A 436 -6.89 -29.36 -9.04
CA THR A 436 -6.44 -27.99 -8.72
C THR A 436 -6.89 -26.99 -9.79
N LEU A 437 -6.87 -27.35 -11.07
CA LEU A 437 -7.41 -26.52 -12.16
C LEU A 437 -8.93 -26.33 -12.03
N LEU A 438 -9.68 -27.38 -11.67
CA LEU A 438 -11.12 -27.29 -11.43
C LEU A 438 -11.42 -26.31 -10.28
N ILE A 439 -10.72 -26.43 -9.15
CA ILE A 439 -10.85 -25.52 -8.00
C ILE A 439 -10.50 -24.08 -8.42
N GLY A 440 -9.38 -23.88 -9.11
CA GLY A 440 -8.97 -22.57 -9.62
C GLY A 440 -10.02 -21.95 -10.55
N GLY A 441 -10.59 -22.75 -11.46
CA GLY A 441 -11.66 -22.33 -12.36
C GLY A 441 -12.92 -21.88 -11.63
N ILE A 442 -13.37 -22.66 -10.63
CA ILE A 442 -14.51 -22.30 -9.77
C ILE A 442 -14.25 -20.97 -9.05
N ILE A 443 -13.06 -20.79 -8.46
CA ILE A 443 -12.69 -19.55 -7.77
C ILE A 443 -12.71 -18.35 -8.73
N VAL A 444 -12.18 -18.51 -9.96
CA VAL A 444 -12.21 -17.46 -10.99
C VAL A 444 -13.65 -17.08 -11.35
N ILE A 445 -14.54 -18.07 -11.53
CA ILE A 445 -15.97 -17.82 -11.81
C ILE A 445 -16.61 -17.06 -10.66
N VAL A 446 -16.41 -17.48 -9.41
CA VAL A 446 -16.96 -16.81 -8.21
C VAL A 446 -16.46 -15.37 -8.12
N ALA A 447 -15.16 -15.13 -8.30
CA ALA A 447 -14.58 -13.79 -8.31
C ALA A 447 -15.17 -12.92 -9.43
N TRP A 448 -15.33 -13.48 -10.63
CA TRP A 448 -15.95 -12.79 -11.76
C TRP A 448 -17.40 -12.38 -11.48
N LEU A 449 -18.18 -13.24 -10.82
CA LEU A 449 -19.55 -12.96 -10.38
C LEU A 449 -19.59 -11.88 -9.30
N VAL A 450 -18.63 -11.86 -8.36
CA VAL A 450 -18.49 -10.84 -7.32
C VAL A 450 -18.29 -9.45 -7.91
N ALA A 451 -17.59 -9.34 -9.06
CA ALA A 451 -17.36 -8.05 -9.71
C ALA A 451 -18.68 -7.31 -10.04
N ARG A 452 -19.78 -8.06 -10.24
CA ARG A 452 -21.15 -7.64 -10.62
C ARG A 452 -21.19 -6.67 -11.81
N GLY A 453 -22.39 -6.37 -12.29
CA GLY A 453 -22.66 -5.71 -13.58
C GLY A 453 -21.86 -4.42 -13.87
N PRO A 454 -21.91 -3.96 -15.13
CA PRO A 454 -21.26 -2.71 -15.54
C PRO A 454 -21.66 -1.59 -14.58
N ILE A 455 -20.78 -0.61 -14.38
CA ILE A 455 -21.11 0.57 -13.57
C ILE A 455 -22.31 1.25 -14.25
N GLU A 456 -23.52 0.98 -13.73
CA GLU A 456 -24.76 1.55 -14.25
C GLU A 456 -24.58 3.05 -14.32
N SER A 457 -24.53 3.57 -15.55
CA SER A 457 -24.73 4.99 -15.78
C SER A 457 -26.10 5.29 -15.22
N SER A 458 -26.17 6.21 -14.28
CA SER A 458 -27.37 6.64 -13.55
C SER A 458 -28.49 7.23 -14.44
N SER A 459 -28.51 6.95 -15.74
CA SER A 459 -29.50 7.44 -16.70
C SER A 459 -30.83 6.67 -16.64
N GLN A 460 -30.90 5.47 -16.06
CA GLN A 460 -32.18 4.75 -15.93
C GLN A 460 -32.96 5.06 -14.65
N ALA A 461 -32.31 5.63 -13.62
CA ALA A 461 -33.01 6.08 -12.41
C ALA A 461 -33.82 7.38 -12.62
N GLY A 462 -33.61 8.08 -13.75
CA GLY A 462 -34.34 9.31 -14.10
C GLY A 462 -35.56 9.12 -14.99
N ALA A 463 -35.86 7.90 -15.46
CA ALA A 463 -37.04 7.66 -16.29
C ALA A 463 -38.36 7.63 -15.49
N ALA A 464 -38.28 7.45 -14.16
CA ALA A 464 -39.46 7.46 -13.29
C ALA A 464 -39.76 8.83 -12.65
N ASP A 465 -38.87 9.81 -12.80
CA ASP A 465 -39.02 11.17 -12.24
C ASP A 465 -39.15 12.23 -13.35
N GLN A 466 -39.62 11.81 -14.53
CA GLN A 466 -39.77 12.61 -15.74
C GLN A 466 -41.07 13.45 -15.74
N VAL A 467 -41.49 13.93 -14.57
CA VAL A 467 -42.62 14.87 -14.46
C VAL A 467 -42.03 16.20 -14.00
N VAL A 468 -42.19 17.23 -14.82
CA VAL A 468 -41.59 18.58 -14.72
C VAL A 468 -40.18 18.69 -15.30
N ALA A 469 -40.05 18.35 -16.58
CA ALA A 469 -38.98 18.88 -17.42
C ALA A 469 -39.16 20.41 -17.52
N VAL A 470 -38.24 21.18 -16.93
CA VAL A 470 -38.10 22.62 -17.21
C VAL A 470 -37.54 22.74 -18.64
N PRO A 471 -38.29 23.26 -19.62
CA PRO A 471 -37.82 23.39 -20.99
C PRO A 471 -36.68 24.40 -21.05
N GLY A 472 -35.52 24.01 -21.55
CA GLY A 472 -34.41 24.94 -21.85
C GLY A 472 -33.08 24.65 -21.14
N MET A 473 -32.97 23.58 -20.35
CA MET A 473 -31.70 23.18 -19.72
C MET A 473 -31.23 21.79 -20.18
N ASP A 474 -31.18 21.59 -21.50
CA ASP A 474 -30.56 20.43 -22.15
C ASP A 474 -29.03 20.50 -22.01
N GLY A 475 -28.53 20.30 -20.79
CA GLY A 475 -27.11 20.20 -20.49
C GLY A 475 -26.57 18.83 -20.91
N PRO A 476 -25.68 18.74 -21.92
CA PRO A 476 -25.23 17.45 -22.42
C PRO A 476 -24.24 16.77 -21.45
N GLY A 477 -24.60 15.59 -20.96
CA GLY A 477 -23.69 14.43 -20.95
C GLY A 477 -22.62 14.26 -19.87
N GLY A 478 -22.77 14.79 -18.65
CA GLY A 478 -21.73 14.73 -17.59
C GLY A 478 -21.36 13.33 -17.01
N GLY A 479 -22.14 12.27 -17.30
CA GLY A 479 -21.98 10.97 -16.62
C GLY A 479 -20.84 10.06 -17.15
N ALA A 480 -20.60 10.06 -18.46
CA ALA A 480 -19.78 9.03 -19.13
C ALA A 480 -18.29 9.09 -18.76
N GLY A 481 -17.75 10.27 -18.44
CA GLY A 481 -16.32 10.44 -18.14
C GLY A 481 -15.89 9.87 -16.79
N SER A 482 -16.81 9.64 -15.84
CA SER A 482 -16.47 9.16 -14.50
C SER A 482 -16.06 7.67 -14.47
N VAL A 483 -16.75 6.84 -15.27
CA VAL A 483 -16.54 5.39 -15.37
C VAL A 483 -15.17 5.07 -15.97
N GLY A 484 -14.83 5.73 -17.09
CA GLY A 484 -13.54 5.54 -17.77
C GLY A 484 -12.34 5.92 -16.90
N ARG A 485 -12.46 6.94 -16.05
CA ARG A 485 -11.40 7.32 -15.10
C ARG A 485 -11.16 6.24 -14.06
N MET A 486 -12.22 5.67 -13.47
CA MET A 486 -12.09 4.65 -12.44
C MET A 486 -11.45 3.37 -12.98
N ALA A 487 -11.89 2.90 -14.15
CA ALA A 487 -11.29 1.74 -14.81
C ALA A 487 -9.79 1.95 -15.08
N ARG A 488 -9.42 3.13 -15.60
CA ARG A 488 -8.02 3.48 -15.87
C ARG A 488 -7.16 3.50 -14.62
N ARG A 489 -7.67 4.03 -13.50
CA ARG A 489 -6.96 4.02 -12.20
C ARG A 489 -6.66 2.60 -11.74
N ARG A 490 -7.62 1.68 -11.88
CA ARG A 490 -7.46 0.25 -11.53
C ARG A 490 -6.43 -0.43 -12.40
N VAL A 491 -6.51 -0.22 -13.72
CA VAL A 491 -5.53 -0.78 -14.67
C VAL A 491 -4.12 -0.27 -14.40
N VAL A 492 -3.96 1.00 -14.05
CA VAL A 492 -2.64 1.55 -13.70
C VAL A 492 -2.13 0.96 -12.40
N ALA A 493 -2.98 0.84 -11.38
CA ALA A 493 -2.57 0.23 -10.13
C ALA A 493 -2.09 -1.21 -10.38
N ALA A 494 -2.88 -2.00 -11.10
CA ALA A 494 -2.52 -3.37 -11.44
C ALA A 494 -1.25 -3.46 -12.30
N GLY A 495 -1.16 -2.64 -13.35
CA GLY A 495 -0.02 -2.63 -14.27
C GLY A 495 1.28 -2.19 -13.61
N VAL A 496 1.25 -1.25 -12.66
CA VAL A 496 2.44 -0.83 -11.91
C VAL A 496 2.94 -1.95 -11.00
N VAL A 497 2.05 -2.63 -10.27
CA VAL A 497 2.44 -3.77 -9.42
C VAL A 497 2.97 -4.92 -10.28
N ALA A 498 2.25 -5.27 -11.36
CA ALA A 498 2.66 -6.35 -12.27
C ALA A 498 4.02 -6.07 -12.92
N ALA A 499 4.24 -4.85 -13.43
CA ALA A 499 5.52 -4.45 -14.02
C ALA A 499 6.67 -4.54 -13.02
N ALA A 500 6.46 -4.08 -11.78
CA ALA A 500 7.53 -4.03 -10.79
C ALA A 500 7.83 -5.39 -10.16
N CYS A 501 6.81 -6.24 -9.96
CA CYS A 501 6.95 -7.47 -9.17
C CYS A 501 7.20 -8.71 -10.01
N ALA A 502 6.60 -8.83 -11.20
CA ALA A 502 6.69 -10.07 -11.97
C ALA A 502 8.12 -10.36 -12.49
N PRO A 503 8.88 -9.37 -13.01
CA PRO A 503 10.28 -9.61 -13.39
C PRO A 503 11.15 -10.02 -12.21
N LEU A 504 10.82 -9.63 -10.96
CA LEU A 504 11.57 -10.04 -9.78
C LEU A 504 11.50 -11.56 -9.55
N LEU A 505 10.55 -12.30 -10.13
CA LEU A 505 10.57 -13.77 -10.09
C LEU A 505 11.86 -14.34 -10.71
N LEU A 506 12.50 -13.63 -11.64
CA LEU A 506 13.79 -14.04 -12.22
C LEU A 506 14.97 -13.91 -11.23
N THR A 507 14.79 -13.23 -10.09
CA THR A 507 15.81 -13.25 -9.02
C THR A 507 15.93 -14.61 -8.36
N GLN A 508 14.91 -15.45 -8.48
CA GLN A 508 14.92 -16.86 -8.08
C GLN A 508 15.57 -17.73 -9.17
N GLY A 509 16.54 -17.17 -9.89
CA GLY A 509 17.34 -17.88 -10.87
C GLY A 509 18.22 -18.90 -10.15
N THR A 510 18.31 -20.10 -10.69
CA THR A 510 19.03 -21.19 -10.03
C THR A 510 20.50 -21.20 -10.49
N PRO A 511 21.46 -21.46 -9.57
CA PRO A 511 22.86 -21.67 -9.93
C PRO A 511 23.00 -22.70 -11.05
N GLY A 512 23.92 -22.46 -11.99
CA GLY A 512 24.27 -23.34 -13.10
C GLY A 512 24.40 -24.82 -12.71
N VAL A 513 25.12 -25.07 -11.61
CA VAL A 513 25.33 -26.40 -11.00
C VAL A 513 24.05 -27.18 -10.69
N ASN A 514 22.92 -26.50 -10.48
CA ASN A 514 21.64 -27.13 -10.17
C ASN A 514 20.77 -27.43 -11.39
N HIS A 515 21.01 -26.79 -12.54
CA HIS A 515 20.17 -26.94 -13.74
C HIS A 515 19.96 -28.39 -14.21
N PRO A 516 20.98 -29.29 -14.17
CA PRO A 516 20.78 -30.69 -14.57
C PRO A 516 19.76 -31.45 -13.72
N PHE A 517 19.52 -31.00 -12.48
CA PHE A 517 18.65 -31.66 -11.51
C PHE A 517 17.25 -31.04 -11.45
N LEU A 518 17.09 -29.83 -11.99
CA LEU A 518 15.85 -29.09 -11.89
C LEU A 518 14.83 -29.54 -12.96
N PRO A 519 13.54 -29.61 -12.63
CA PRO A 519 12.51 -29.82 -13.64
C PRO A 519 12.53 -28.66 -14.64
N ALA A 520 12.60 -28.96 -15.94
CA ALA A 520 12.55 -27.93 -16.99
C ALA A 520 11.34 -26.98 -16.87
N GLY A 521 10.24 -27.50 -16.29
CA GLY A 521 9.05 -26.71 -16.00
C GLY A 521 9.26 -25.57 -15.01
N LEU A 522 10.28 -25.61 -14.15
CA LEU A 522 10.60 -24.53 -13.20
C LEU A 522 10.99 -23.26 -13.97
N THR A 523 12.04 -23.33 -14.79
CA THR A 523 12.54 -22.21 -15.60
C THR A 523 11.48 -21.65 -16.54
N LEU A 524 10.71 -22.53 -17.18
CA LEU A 524 9.60 -22.14 -18.04
C LEU A 524 8.49 -21.41 -17.28
N THR A 525 8.15 -21.86 -16.08
CA THR A 525 7.10 -21.23 -15.26
C THR A 525 7.57 -19.88 -14.72
N THR A 526 8.80 -19.77 -14.22
CA THR A 526 9.40 -18.51 -13.76
C THR A 526 9.40 -17.47 -14.86
N THR A 527 9.95 -17.82 -16.03
CA THR A 527 10.00 -16.92 -17.18
C THR A 527 8.60 -16.59 -17.70
N GLY A 528 7.72 -17.58 -17.77
CA GLY A 528 6.34 -17.43 -18.21
C GLY A 528 5.55 -16.44 -17.34
N LEU A 529 5.66 -16.54 -16.01
CA LEU A 529 5.03 -15.61 -15.08
C LEU A 529 5.60 -14.19 -15.19
N ALA A 530 6.92 -14.06 -15.35
CA ALA A 530 7.56 -12.76 -15.57
C ALA A 530 7.05 -12.10 -16.87
N VAL A 531 6.98 -12.84 -17.98
CA VAL A 531 6.40 -12.40 -19.25
C VAL A 531 4.93 -12.02 -19.08
N LEU A 532 4.17 -12.81 -18.34
CA LEU A 532 2.75 -12.54 -18.09
C LEU A 532 2.53 -11.21 -17.40
N GLY A 533 3.33 -10.89 -16.37
CA GLY A 533 3.27 -9.59 -15.70
C GLY A 533 3.68 -8.42 -16.60
N VAL A 534 4.68 -8.61 -17.46
CA VAL A 534 5.07 -7.62 -18.49
C VAL A 534 3.90 -7.34 -19.44
N LEU A 535 3.24 -8.39 -19.96
CA LEU A 535 2.11 -8.26 -20.87
C LEU A 535 0.91 -7.59 -20.19
N LEU A 536 0.61 -7.99 -18.95
CA LEU A 536 -0.45 -7.42 -18.13
C LEU A 536 -0.23 -5.91 -17.85
N ALA A 537 1.03 -5.47 -17.80
CA ALA A 537 1.37 -4.08 -17.61
C ALA A 537 1.39 -3.27 -18.92
N ALA A 538 2.12 -3.76 -19.94
CA ALA A 538 2.41 -3.00 -21.15
C ALA A 538 1.20 -2.89 -22.09
N VAL A 539 0.45 -3.99 -22.31
CA VAL A 539 -0.65 -3.98 -23.29
C VAL A 539 -1.80 -3.06 -22.85
N PRO A 540 -2.29 -3.12 -21.59
CA PRO A 540 -3.30 -2.16 -21.14
C PRO A 540 -2.79 -0.71 -21.10
N ALA A 541 -1.50 -0.49 -20.80
CA ALA A 541 -0.91 0.84 -20.82
C ALA A 541 -0.91 1.48 -22.21
N VAL A 542 -0.58 0.69 -23.23
CA VAL A 542 -0.62 1.10 -24.64
C VAL A 542 -2.07 1.30 -25.11
N ALA A 543 -2.96 0.34 -24.81
CA ALA A 543 -4.37 0.40 -25.23
C ALA A 543 -5.12 1.60 -24.64
N LEU A 544 -4.88 1.90 -23.36
CA LEU A 544 -5.47 3.03 -22.63
C LEU A 544 -4.62 4.30 -22.67
N SER A 545 -3.59 4.33 -23.53
CA SER A 545 -2.81 5.54 -23.76
C SER A 545 -3.71 6.61 -24.36
N ARG A 546 -3.64 7.82 -23.77
CA ARG A 546 -4.38 8.98 -24.28
C ARG A 546 -3.76 9.54 -25.56
N ARG A 547 -2.49 9.26 -25.81
CA ARG A 547 -1.82 9.65 -27.06
C ARG A 547 -1.96 8.52 -28.05
N ARG A 548 -2.13 8.85 -29.33
CA ARG A 548 -1.98 7.86 -30.40
C ARG A 548 -0.51 7.44 -30.41
N VAL A 549 -0.23 6.27 -29.84
CA VAL A 549 1.08 5.63 -29.94
C VAL A 549 1.14 5.03 -31.35
N PRO A 550 2.14 5.38 -32.17
CA PRO A 550 2.27 4.76 -33.48
C PRO A 550 2.49 3.26 -33.32
N VAL A 551 1.99 2.45 -34.26
CA VAL A 551 1.95 0.98 -34.14
C VAL A 551 3.32 0.40 -33.84
N TRP A 552 4.37 0.85 -34.53
CA TRP A 552 5.74 0.39 -34.30
C TRP A 552 6.22 0.64 -32.85
N ALA A 553 5.86 1.77 -32.24
CA ALA A 553 6.24 2.10 -30.87
C ALA A 553 5.41 1.30 -29.86
N ALA A 554 4.13 1.07 -30.16
CA ALA A 554 3.28 0.18 -29.38
C ALA A 554 3.82 -1.25 -29.36
N VAL A 555 4.23 -1.76 -30.53
CA VAL A 555 4.89 -3.07 -30.66
C VAL A 555 6.20 -3.08 -29.88
N ALA A 556 7.08 -2.08 -30.06
CA ALA A 556 8.35 -2.03 -29.35
C ALA A 556 8.18 -1.97 -27.81
N LEU A 557 7.21 -1.20 -27.31
CA LEU A 557 6.92 -1.07 -25.87
C LEU A 557 6.42 -2.36 -25.23
N VAL A 558 5.88 -3.30 -26.02
CA VAL A 558 5.44 -4.62 -25.54
C VAL A 558 6.51 -5.68 -25.78
N VAL A 559 7.04 -5.76 -27.00
CA VAL A 559 7.96 -6.82 -27.43
C VAL A 559 9.33 -6.68 -26.77
N VAL A 560 9.90 -5.48 -26.66
CA VAL A 560 11.26 -5.33 -26.12
C VAL A 560 11.34 -5.81 -24.66
N PRO A 561 10.46 -5.39 -23.73
CA PRO A 561 10.49 -5.92 -22.36
C PRO A 561 10.27 -7.44 -22.28
N VAL A 562 9.39 -7.99 -23.13
CA VAL A 562 9.16 -9.44 -23.20
C VAL A 562 10.42 -10.16 -23.66
N VAL A 563 11.07 -9.69 -24.74
CA VAL A 563 12.31 -10.29 -25.25
C VAL A 563 13.42 -10.22 -24.21
N VAL A 564 13.56 -9.10 -23.50
CA VAL A 564 14.55 -8.96 -22.41
C VAL A 564 14.31 -9.98 -21.31
N VAL A 565 13.05 -10.13 -20.84
CA VAL A 565 12.70 -11.10 -19.79
C VAL A 565 12.88 -12.54 -20.26
N VAL A 566 12.47 -12.87 -21.50
CA VAL A 566 12.64 -14.22 -22.07
C VAL A 566 14.11 -14.55 -22.28
N ALA A 567 14.89 -13.63 -22.85
CA ALA A 567 16.31 -13.84 -23.08
C ALA A 567 17.06 -13.99 -21.74
N ALA A 568 16.75 -13.16 -20.75
CA ALA A 568 17.36 -13.27 -19.42
C ALA A 568 16.98 -14.57 -18.70
N GLY A 569 15.71 -15.01 -18.78
CA GLY A 569 15.22 -16.19 -18.08
C GLY A 569 15.54 -17.53 -18.75
N LEU A 570 15.73 -17.55 -20.08
CA LEU A 570 16.04 -18.77 -20.83
C LEU A 570 17.50 -18.85 -21.32
N ALA A 571 18.32 -17.82 -21.08
CA ALA A 571 19.73 -17.88 -21.40
C ALA A 571 20.38 -19.04 -20.63
N PRO A 572 21.13 -19.92 -21.31
CA PRO A 572 21.77 -21.04 -20.64
C PRO A 572 22.81 -20.52 -19.65
N VAL A 573 22.82 -21.14 -18.47
CA VAL A 573 23.84 -20.92 -17.45
C VAL A 573 24.81 -22.10 -17.51
N PRO A 574 26.14 -21.88 -17.53
CA PRO A 574 27.10 -22.97 -17.51
C PRO A 574 26.87 -23.90 -16.31
N VAL A 575 26.82 -25.22 -16.53
CA VAL A 575 26.48 -26.18 -15.46
C VAL A 575 27.57 -26.35 -14.39
N ASP A 576 28.72 -25.70 -14.58
CA ASP A 576 29.87 -25.70 -13.70
C ASP A 576 29.98 -24.42 -12.84
N THR A 577 29.02 -23.48 -12.93
CA THR A 577 29.04 -22.23 -12.16
C THR A 577 27.96 -22.16 -11.07
N GLU A 578 28.32 -21.51 -9.96
CA GLU A 578 27.39 -21.11 -8.89
C GLU A 578 26.59 -19.85 -9.25
N ASP A 579 26.88 -19.22 -10.40
CA ASP A 579 26.16 -18.03 -10.87
C ASP A 579 24.73 -18.39 -11.31
N THR A 580 23.80 -17.46 -11.06
CA THR A 580 22.40 -17.51 -11.52
C THR A 580 22.25 -17.00 -12.97
N GLY A 581 23.35 -16.54 -13.57
CA GLY A 581 23.45 -16.11 -14.95
C GLY A 581 22.70 -14.80 -15.21
N TYR A 582 22.04 -14.70 -16.37
CA TYR A 582 21.43 -13.44 -16.81
C TYR A 582 20.06 -13.14 -16.19
N ALA A 583 19.48 -14.06 -15.41
CA ALA A 583 18.14 -13.93 -14.86
C ALA A 583 18.00 -12.68 -13.96
N SER A 584 19.04 -12.38 -13.17
CA SER A 584 19.12 -11.19 -12.33
C SER A 584 19.00 -9.87 -13.12
N PHE A 585 19.55 -9.80 -14.34
CA PHE A 585 19.39 -8.62 -15.21
C PHE A 585 17.96 -8.47 -15.73
N GLY A 586 17.26 -9.58 -15.98
CA GLY A 586 15.83 -9.56 -16.33
C GLY A 586 14.98 -8.97 -15.22
N ALA A 587 15.31 -9.24 -13.96
CA ALA A 587 14.63 -8.66 -12.81
C ALA A 587 14.76 -7.13 -12.74
N LEU A 588 15.89 -6.57 -13.17
CA LEU A 588 16.13 -5.12 -13.21
C LEU A 588 15.21 -4.37 -14.18
N ALA A 589 14.51 -5.07 -15.09
CA ALA A 589 13.56 -4.45 -16.01
C ALA A 589 12.27 -3.95 -15.30
N GLY A 590 12.00 -4.39 -14.07
CA GLY A 590 10.71 -4.20 -13.40
C GLY A 590 10.29 -2.74 -13.16
N LEU A 591 11.04 -1.98 -12.37
CA LEU A 591 10.69 -0.56 -12.14
C LEU A 591 10.82 0.32 -13.39
N PRO A 592 11.82 0.16 -14.27
CA PRO A 592 11.84 0.83 -15.57
C PRO A 592 10.53 0.67 -16.34
N LEU A 593 10.00 -0.56 -16.39
CA LEU A 593 8.71 -0.84 -17.02
C LEU A 593 7.55 -0.16 -16.28
N ALA A 594 7.54 -0.18 -14.94
CA ALA A 594 6.52 0.50 -14.15
C ALA A 594 6.50 2.02 -14.40
N VAL A 595 7.66 2.65 -14.56
CA VAL A 595 7.78 4.07 -14.93
C VAL A 595 7.20 4.32 -16.33
N LEU A 596 7.49 3.45 -17.30
CA LEU A 596 6.92 3.55 -18.65
C LEU A 596 5.40 3.40 -18.65
N VAL A 597 4.84 2.45 -17.88
CA VAL A 597 3.39 2.28 -17.69
C VAL A 597 2.76 3.57 -17.18
N VAL A 598 3.33 4.17 -16.12
CA VAL A 598 2.85 5.46 -15.59
C VAL A 598 2.99 6.55 -16.65
N ALA A 599 4.07 6.59 -17.42
CA ALA A 599 4.29 7.58 -18.47
C ALA A 599 3.23 7.54 -19.58
N LEU A 600 2.90 6.34 -20.05
CA LEU A 600 1.88 6.13 -21.09
C LEU A 600 0.48 6.49 -20.59
N LEU A 601 0.20 6.24 -19.31
CA LEU A 601 -1.11 6.43 -18.72
C LEU A 601 -1.28 7.84 -18.14
N ARG A 602 -0.23 8.58 -17.83
CA ARG A 602 -0.38 9.93 -17.25
C ARG A 602 -0.75 10.98 -18.29
N ARG A 603 -1.68 11.90 -17.93
CA ARG A 603 -1.99 13.07 -18.75
C ARG A 603 -0.84 14.08 -18.67
N HIS A 604 0.01 14.13 -19.69
CA HIS A 604 1.01 15.18 -19.80
C HIS A 604 0.38 16.48 -20.24
N ARG A 605 0.61 17.55 -19.47
CA ARG A 605 0.46 18.92 -19.97
C ARG A 605 1.28 19.04 -21.27
N GLU A 606 0.75 19.76 -22.25
CA GLU A 606 1.48 20.16 -23.46
C GLU A 606 2.67 21.05 -23.07
N ARG A 607 3.73 20.42 -22.57
CA ARG A 607 5.05 21.02 -22.47
C ARG A 607 5.79 20.72 -23.78
N ARG A 608 6.80 21.53 -24.11
CA ARG A 608 7.70 21.29 -25.26
C ARG A 608 8.09 19.80 -25.29
N ARG A 609 7.78 19.11 -26.39
CA ARG A 609 7.83 17.63 -26.52
C ARG A 609 9.15 17.03 -26.01
N GLY A 610 10.28 17.67 -26.31
CA GLY A 610 11.61 17.21 -25.87
C GLY A 610 11.80 17.14 -24.34
N ARG A 611 11.25 18.09 -23.57
CA ARG A 611 11.41 18.09 -22.11
C ARG A 611 10.65 16.95 -21.44
N THR A 612 9.48 16.59 -21.97
CA THR A 612 8.71 15.46 -21.44
C THR A 612 9.40 14.13 -21.72
N ALA A 613 9.95 13.96 -22.92
CA ALA A 613 10.74 12.78 -23.26
C ALA A 613 11.98 12.66 -22.34
N ALA A 614 12.75 13.74 -22.20
CA ALA A 614 13.95 13.75 -21.35
C ALA A 614 13.64 13.40 -19.88
N VAL A 615 12.57 13.95 -19.30
CA VAL A 615 12.18 13.65 -17.91
C VAL A 615 11.83 12.16 -17.74
N TRP A 616 11.11 11.57 -18.70
CA TRP A 616 10.77 10.15 -18.59
C TRP A 616 11.96 9.25 -18.82
N VAL A 617 12.85 9.57 -19.76
CA VAL A 617 14.11 8.85 -19.93
C VAL A 617 14.92 8.88 -18.64
N LEU A 618 15.07 10.06 -18.02
CA LEU A 618 15.77 10.19 -16.73
C LEU A 618 15.09 9.38 -15.61
N LEU A 619 13.75 9.36 -15.55
CA LEU A 619 13.02 8.55 -14.56
C LEU A 619 13.17 7.05 -14.80
N VAL A 620 13.21 6.59 -16.05
CA VAL A 620 13.44 5.19 -16.41
C VAL A 620 14.86 4.78 -16.03
N LEU A 621 15.86 5.63 -16.30
CA LEU A 621 17.24 5.38 -15.90
C LEU A 621 17.40 5.36 -14.36
N ALA A 622 16.75 6.28 -13.66
CA ALA A 622 16.75 6.32 -12.19
C ALA A 622 15.99 5.13 -11.56
N ALA A 623 15.12 4.45 -12.31
CA ALA A 623 14.40 3.28 -11.84
C ALA A 623 15.29 2.03 -11.72
N LEU A 624 16.44 1.98 -12.41
CA LEU A 624 17.41 0.90 -12.29
C LEU A 624 17.97 0.77 -10.86
N PRO A 625 18.63 1.79 -10.28
CA PRO A 625 19.06 1.73 -8.88
C PRO A 625 17.87 1.65 -7.91
N GLY A 626 16.71 2.20 -8.29
CA GLY A 626 15.47 2.00 -7.54
C GLY A 626 15.06 0.53 -7.43
N THR A 627 15.36 -0.30 -8.42
CA THR A 627 14.99 -1.72 -8.41
C THR A 627 15.83 -2.49 -7.40
N VAL A 628 17.11 -2.13 -7.28
CA VAL A 628 18.00 -2.66 -6.23
C VAL A 628 17.47 -2.28 -4.84
N LEU A 629 17.07 -1.02 -4.65
CA LEU A 629 16.46 -0.58 -3.39
C LEU A 629 15.14 -1.31 -3.10
N LEU A 630 14.32 -1.54 -4.12
CA LEU A 630 13.09 -2.32 -3.98
C LEU A 630 13.41 -3.77 -3.57
N LEU A 631 14.40 -4.40 -4.20
CA LEU A 631 14.84 -5.75 -3.88
C LEU A 631 15.31 -5.84 -2.42
N VAL A 632 16.22 -4.96 -2.02
CA VAL A 632 16.69 -4.90 -0.62
C VAL A 632 15.54 -4.67 0.36
N ALA A 633 14.66 -3.68 0.09
CA ALA A 633 13.51 -3.42 0.94
C ALA A 633 12.51 -4.60 0.97
N SER A 634 12.38 -5.33 -0.14
CA SER A 634 11.52 -6.49 -0.24
C SER A 634 12.03 -7.67 0.57
N LEU A 635 13.35 -7.86 0.67
CA LEU A 635 13.96 -8.89 1.52
C LEU A 635 13.58 -8.71 2.99
N PHE A 636 13.59 -7.47 3.48
CA PHE A 636 13.18 -7.17 4.86
C PHE A 636 11.70 -7.50 5.10
N LEU A 637 10.81 -7.13 4.18
CA LEU A 637 9.39 -7.47 4.29
C LEU A 637 9.10 -8.95 4.00
N GLY A 638 9.99 -9.58 3.23
CA GLY A 638 10.01 -10.99 2.86
C GLY A 638 10.34 -11.92 4.03
N GLN A 639 10.68 -11.40 5.21
CA GLN A 639 10.74 -12.22 6.42
C GLN A 639 9.36 -12.39 7.10
N ILE A 640 8.38 -11.51 6.81
CA ILE A 640 7.10 -11.52 7.52
C ILE A 640 6.03 -12.24 6.69
N VAL A 641 5.83 -11.77 5.46
CA VAL A 641 4.73 -12.27 4.60
C VAL A 641 4.93 -13.74 4.20
N PRO A 642 6.13 -14.17 3.80
CA PRO A 642 6.42 -15.56 3.48
C PRO A 642 6.25 -16.49 4.66
N ASN A 643 6.70 -16.12 5.86
CA ASN A 643 6.49 -16.94 7.06
C ASN A 643 4.98 -17.16 7.33
N LEU A 644 4.15 -16.12 7.18
CA LEU A 644 2.69 -16.26 7.25
C LEU A 644 2.16 -17.24 6.19
N LEU A 645 2.65 -17.12 4.95
CA LEU A 645 2.19 -17.98 3.86
C LEU A 645 2.64 -19.44 4.06
N PHE A 646 3.86 -19.70 4.52
CA PHE A 646 4.31 -21.06 4.86
C PHE A 646 3.55 -21.64 6.06
N ALA A 647 3.28 -20.82 7.08
CA ALA A 647 2.46 -21.24 8.22
C ALA A 647 1.05 -21.67 7.75
N THR A 648 0.45 -20.97 6.77
CA THR A 648 -0.83 -21.42 6.18
C THR A 648 -0.71 -22.73 5.39
N GLU A 649 0.47 -23.04 4.85
CA GLU A 649 0.78 -24.34 4.24
C GLU A 649 1.08 -25.42 5.28
N GLY A 650 1.27 -25.07 6.56
CA GLY A 650 1.65 -26.00 7.63
C GLY A 650 3.12 -26.41 7.55
N ARG A 651 3.96 -25.53 7.01
CA ARG A 651 5.41 -25.70 6.87
C ARG A 651 6.11 -24.54 7.56
N GLY A 652 7.32 -24.77 8.07
CA GLY A 652 8.19 -23.68 8.51
C GLY A 652 8.85 -22.98 7.32
N TYR A 653 9.21 -21.71 7.49
CA TYR A 653 10.04 -21.01 6.50
C TYR A 653 11.42 -21.69 6.42
N PRO A 654 11.95 -21.99 5.21
CA PRO A 654 13.26 -22.61 5.09
C PRO A 654 14.34 -21.67 5.65
N ALA A 655 15.24 -22.21 6.47
CA ALA A 655 16.26 -21.43 7.18
C ALA A 655 17.16 -20.60 6.25
N ASP A 656 17.36 -21.06 5.01
CA ASP A 656 18.42 -20.56 4.12
C ASP A 656 17.89 -19.76 2.91
N GLY A 657 16.58 -19.51 2.82
CA GLY A 657 15.98 -18.85 1.66
C GLY A 657 15.61 -17.38 1.87
N LEU A 658 15.62 -16.58 0.80
CA LEU A 658 15.18 -15.19 0.79
C LEU A 658 14.06 -14.94 -0.21
N SER A 659 12.87 -14.60 0.31
CA SER A 659 11.70 -14.30 -0.51
C SER A 659 11.62 -12.80 -0.84
N ILE A 660 11.39 -12.49 -2.12
CA ILE A 660 11.45 -11.16 -2.71
C ILE A 660 10.05 -10.70 -3.12
N VAL A 661 9.28 -11.55 -3.80
CA VAL A 661 8.05 -11.10 -4.48
C VAL A 661 6.94 -10.62 -3.53
N PRO A 662 6.61 -11.31 -2.43
CA PRO A 662 5.59 -10.85 -1.50
C PRO A 662 5.93 -9.50 -0.85
N GLY A 663 7.19 -9.29 -0.47
CA GLY A 663 7.67 -8.03 0.08
C GLY A 663 7.59 -6.88 -0.95
N ALA A 664 8.01 -7.15 -2.19
CA ALA A 664 7.93 -6.17 -3.27
C ALA A 664 6.49 -5.79 -3.60
N ALA A 665 5.57 -6.76 -3.63
CA ALA A 665 4.15 -6.53 -3.89
C ALA A 665 3.51 -5.59 -2.85
N LEU A 666 3.84 -5.76 -1.56
CA LEU A 666 3.34 -4.91 -0.49
C LEU A 666 3.78 -3.45 -0.65
N LEU A 667 5.07 -3.23 -0.95
CA LEU A 667 5.62 -1.90 -1.21
C LEU A 667 4.99 -1.26 -2.46
N MET A 668 4.93 -2.03 -3.54
CA MET A 668 4.47 -1.53 -4.83
C MET A 668 2.97 -1.28 -4.87
N ALA A 669 2.16 -1.97 -4.05
CA ALA A 669 0.73 -1.68 -3.93
C ALA A 669 0.46 -0.23 -3.46
N ALA A 670 1.24 0.26 -2.48
CA ALA A 670 1.13 1.63 -1.99
C ALA A 670 1.55 2.65 -3.06
N VAL A 671 2.67 2.39 -3.74
CA VAL A 671 3.16 3.22 -4.85
C VAL A 671 2.17 3.23 -6.02
N ALA A 672 1.58 2.10 -6.35
CA ALA A 672 0.60 1.93 -7.40
C ALA A 672 -0.71 2.68 -7.09
N ALA A 673 -1.18 2.63 -5.84
CA ALA A 673 -2.33 3.42 -5.39
C ALA A 673 -2.06 4.94 -5.52
N LEU A 674 -0.86 5.38 -5.13
CA LEU A 674 -0.42 6.78 -5.30
C LEU A 674 -0.36 7.19 -6.78
N ALA A 675 0.20 6.34 -7.64
CA ALA A 675 0.30 6.57 -9.08
C ALA A 675 -1.11 6.67 -9.69
N ALA A 676 -2.00 5.73 -9.36
CA ALA A 676 -3.38 5.70 -9.81
C ALA A 676 -4.14 6.98 -9.40
N ALA A 677 -3.99 7.43 -8.15
CA ALA A 677 -4.61 8.67 -7.67
C ALA A 677 -4.14 9.93 -8.43
N ARG A 678 -2.95 9.90 -9.04
CA ARG A 678 -2.31 11.05 -9.72
C ARG A 678 -2.55 11.10 -11.24
N LEU A 679 -3.20 10.11 -11.84
CA LEU A 679 -3.32 9.97 -13.29
C LEU A 679 -4.12 11.05 -14.00
N ASP A 680 -5.15 11.57 -13.34
CA ASP A 680 -6.12 12.44 -14.01
C ASP A 680 -5.52 13.80 -14.40
N GLY A 681 -4.36 14.14 -13.85
CA GLY A 681 -3.79 15.48 -13.96
C GLY A 681 -4.75 16.52 -13.37
N MET A 682 -4.28 17.74 -13.13
CA MET A 682 -5.29 18.79 -13.05
C MET A 682 -5.93 18.94 -14.42
N PRO A 683 -7.27 19.10 -14.49
CA PRO A 683 -7.91 19.52 -15.71
C PRO A 683 -7.09 20.66 -16.30
N GLY A 684 -6.83 20.53 -17.61
CA GLY A 684 -6.11 21.52 -18.39
C GLY A 684 -6.65 22.87 -17.96
N ARG A 685 -5.74 23.80 -17.70
CA ARG A 685 -6.16 25.14 -17.36
C ARG A 685 -7.11 25.56 -18.44
N GLY A 686 -8.40 25.64 -18.09
CA GLY A 686 -9.44 26.09 -19.00
C GLY A 686 -8.85 27.28 -19.73
N HIS A 687 -9.04 27.29 -21.05
CA HIS A 687 -8.87 28.47 -21.87
C HIS A 687 -9.05 29.66 -20.94
N ARG A 688 -8.00 30.47 -20.72
CA ARG A 688 -8.23 31.76 -20.09
C ARG A 688 -9.47 32.26 -20.82
N PRO A 689 -10.61 32.51 -20.16
CA PRO A 689 -11.71 33.14 -20.86
C PRO A 689 -11.02 34.26 -21.63
N GLY A 690 -11.12 34.21 -22.97
CA GLY A 690 -10.57 35.27 -23.78
C GLY A 690 -11.02 36.56 -23.09
N PRO A 691 -10.13 37.58 -22.97
CA PRO A 691 -10.45 38.81 -22.24
C PRO A 691 -11.91 39.10 -22.53
N TRP A 692 -12.74 39.09 -21.47
CA TRP A 692 -14.20 39.20 -21.58
C TRP A 692 -14.49 40.08 -22.79
N PRO A 693 -15.28 39.62 -23.79
CA PRO A 693 -15.56 40.45 -24.96
C PRO A 693 -15.85 41.83 -24.39
N ALA A 694 -14.99 42.80 -24.76
CA ALA A 694 -15.10 44.14 -24.22
C ALA A 694 -16.58 44.49 -24.32
N PRO A 695 -17.24 44.93 -23.24
CA PRO A 695 -18.67 45.20 -23.27
C PRO A 695 -18.92 45.96 -24.56
N ASP A 696 -19.77 45.40 -25.44
CA ASP A 696 -20.07 46.03 -26.73
C ASP A 696 -20.27 47.51 -26.42
N PRO A 697 -19.50 48.42 -27.05
CA PRO A 697 -19.57 49.82 -26.74
C PRO A 697 -21.05 50.17 -26.77
N VAL A 698 -21.59 50.57 -25.62
CA VAL A 698 -23.02 50.86 -25.43
C VAL A 698 -23.37 51.73 -26.63
N ARG A 699 -24.09 51.16 -27.60
CA ARG A 699 -24.59 51.94 -28.71
C ARG A 699 -25.45 52.98 -28.01
N PRO A 700 -25.12 54.28 -28.10
CA PRO A 700 -26.01 55.29 -27.55
C PRO A 700 -27.37 55.00 -28.16
N ASP A 701 -28.36 54.77 -27.30
CA ASP A 701 -29.73 54.62 -27.76
C ASP A 701 -29.99 55.81 -28.70
N PRO A 702 -30.50 55.59 -29.92
CA PRO A 702 -30.79 56.68 -30.82
C PRO A 702 -31.71 57.63 -30.06
N VAL A 703 -31.18 58.83 -29.76
CA VAL A 703 -31.91 59.91 -29.11
C VAL A 703 -33.22 60.03 -29.84
N ARG A 704 -34.33 59.69 -29.18
CA ARG A 704 -35.65 59.89 -29.75
C ARG A 704 -35.82 61.40 -29.94
N PRO A 705 -35.98 61.89 -31.18
CA PRO A 705 -36.24 63.30 -31.40
C PRO A 705 -37.64 63.60 -30.83
N GLY A 706 -37.71 64.23 -29.65
CA GLY A 706 -38.99 64.65 -29.08
C GLY A 706 -39.06 64.91 -27.57
N GLU A 707 -38.07 64.52 -26.75
CA GLU A 707 -38.11 64.83 -25.31
C GLU A 707 -37.61 66.24 -25.03
N ALA A 708 -38.56 67.17 -24.97
CA ALA A 708 -38.34 68.54 -24.50
C ALA A 708 -37.99 68.53 -23.00
N VAL A 709 -36.84 69.11 -22.66
CA VAL A 709 -36.42 69.36 -21.28
C VAL A 709 -37.31 70.47 -20.69
N PRO A 710 -38.02 70.25 -19.56
CA PRO A 710 -38.74 71.32 -18.89
C PRO A 710 -37.75 72.23 -18.14
N GLY A 711 -37.95 73.54 -18.28
CA GLY A 711 -37.24 74.59 -17.54
C GLY A 711 -37.78 74.86 -16.15
#